data_AF-A0A409VBG2-F1
#
_entry.id   AF-A0A409VBG2-F1
#
_cell.length_a   1.000
_cell.length_b   1.000
_cell.length_c   1.000
_cell.angle_alpha   90.00
_cell.angle_beta   90.00
_cell.angle_gamma   90.00
#
_symmetry.space_group_name_H-M   'P 1'
#
loop_
_entity.id
_entity.type
_entity.pdbx_description
1 polymer ?
#
loop_
_entity_poly.entity_id
_entity_poly.type
_entity_poly.pdbx_seq_one_letter_code
_entity_poly.pdbx_strand_id
1 'polypeptide(L)'
;MSNTHKAVAATAKGQFDEIQVPTDAPGEGEVLLKVAYGAMIAFDTYVTDRAYYIQEHPHILGFSASGTIEKVGPGVDDLKPGDRVTAFTFGDSKRKALQEYSVQPRSVVAKIPDNLPLEQAATIPDNFVTAFYTLFNQLGLPLPASFPAPEAPPLASTPILVYGAGSTAGLYAVQLLHLAGYKKIIATASSRHHEYLRSLGATDTFDYRSSSLVEDIAKAVGGDGKIQLAVDCITAESTLQLISKVISPNGKVAILLPIKEGNTVTNDQQQSLWFEFPKDKNPFAPTTEIIGVRTFFYQEDENLKNNLMPRILPDLLKSGYIKPAPVLLQDKGTFKERVGKGLELLRENKRTEGCSEIDCLEPSHRDLVPSTTQLEMIPTTNRSLAAKHLPKALVRANVSSPGLAPVRLASTLAVKPSPRTRFTSLLNDHRPHAKPQQPLSRSYASDSPSAYAPASFNHTTAERARRTDRTTRRPHFDKILIANRGEIACRVIRTARKLGVKSVAVYSEADKDSLHVQMADEAYCIGPAPSSESYLNMDRIIEVCHRSGAQAVHPGSYGFMTRATVQMFWHSYGFLSENATFSRRLAEEGIVFIGPPESAIISMGSKSESKNIMLGAGVPCVPGYHGENQDPDFLFEEAQKIGFPVLIKAIHGGGGKGMRTVTTASAEAFQEALSSAKRESLKAFGNDTVLIEKYIERPRHVEVQVFADTLGNVVSLWERDCSVQRRNQKIIEEAPAPGLSPELRADLGAKAVAAAKAVNYVGAGTVEFIFDNDTSKFYFMEMNTRLQVEHPVTEMITGLDLVEWQLEVAAGNPLPLSQESIPMVGHAFEARIYAENPRNNFLPDSGTLHYLSTPTPTHVFAPSFSAREKSASSGFSPMSGVSEASSLALDITPSLRIEQGFNQGASIGVFYDPMIAKVVAHGRDRTEALRVLRKALDEYHVVGPSTNVEFLRTLAGNKSFIDEEVETGFIKKHFDELFPPLQPPKPEVLAKAALFVVLRDSVVESKGLSSPWTSLTAHRFGGDSYRRTVKIKTEDLANETNVHVTQKSTGMYDITVETPEKSTQFSSVTANLGGQNTLSTTLDNNYSHTTVVSQPPPPALPASQTANTMERLHIFHGGQKNTLVLPSPNWLLSLGSDVLSAKGALKAPMPSLVVELKVKVGDRVEKGQAVVVIESMKTETVLRADAAGIVKSVGCKNGEMVEEGRELVDIEADEP
;
A
#
# COMPACT_ATOMS: atom_id res chain seq x y z
N MET A 1 -48.82 -22.29 0.73
CA MET A 1 -47.41 -22.16 0.28
C MET A 1 -46.51 -22.78 1.35
N SER A 2 -45.22 -22.98 1.06
CA SER A 2 -44.24 -23.16 2.15
C SER A 2 -44.06 -21.81 2.86
N ASN A 3 -43.98 -21.83 4.19
CA ASN A 3 -43.76 -20.60 4.98
C ASN A 3 -42.36 -20.01 4.76
N THR A 4 -41.44 -20.80 4.20
CA THR A 4 -40.10 -20.35 3.76
C THR A 4 -39.78 -20.83 2.34
N HIS A 5 -38.85 -20.15 1.69
CA HIS A 5 -38.37 -20.44 0.34
C HIS A 5 -36.87 -20.13 0.22
N LYS A 6 -36.23 -20.57 -0.88
CA LYS A 6 -34.78 -20.44 -1.07
C LYS A 6 -34.34 -19.06 -1.56
N ALA A 7 -33.26 -18.55 -0.99
CA ALA A 7 -32.55 -17.37 -1.45
C ALA A 7 -31.03 -17.62 -1.47
N VAL A 8 -30.29 -16.84 -2.26
CA VAL A 8 -28.83 -16.77 -2.21
C VAL A 8 -28.42 -15.39 -1.72
N ALA A 9 -27.67 -15.38 -0.61
CA ALA A 9 -27.34 -14.16 0.12
C ALA A 9 -25.85 -14.07 0.45
N ALA A 10 -25.30 -12.86 0.44
CA ALA A 10 -24.01 -12.57 1.05
C ALA A 10 -24.12 -12.76 2.57
N THR A 11 -23.44 -13.76 3.12
CA THR A 11 -23.49 -14.15 4.54
C THR A 11 -22.39 -13.48 5.37
N ALA A 12 -21.28 -13.11 4.73
CA ALA A 12 -20.23 -12.26 5.27
C ALA A 12 -19.47 -11.59 4.11
N LYS A 13 -18.57 -10.65 4.39
CA LYS A 13 -17.70 -10.05 3.38
C LYS A 13 -16.82 -11.10 2.69
N GLY A 14 -17.02 -11.29 1.38
CA GLY A 14 -16.38 -12.33 0.58
C GLY A 14 -17.03 -13.72 0.65
N GLN A 15 -18.18 -13.87 1.31
CA GLN A 15 -18.89 -15.13 1.48
C GLN A 15 -20.37 -15.00 1.09
N PHE A 16 -20.91 -16.02 0.43
CA PHE A 16 -22.32 -16.12 0.11
C PHE A 16 -22.80 -17.56 0.25
N ASP A 17 -24.06 -17.75 0.63
CA ASP A 17 -24.66 -19.06 0.79
C ASP A 17 -26.13 -19.12 0.35
N GLU A 18 -26.62 -20.34 0.18
CA GLU A 18 -28.03 -20.63 -0.02
C GLU A 18 -28.70 -20.70 1.36
N ILE A 19 -29.70 -19.83 1.58
CA ILE A 19 -30.42 -19.69 2.84
C ILE A 19 -31.92 -19.91 2.63
N GLN A 20 -32.63 -20.26 3.69
CA GLN A 20 -34.08 -20.33 3.72
C GLN A 20 -34.64 -19.06 4.38
N VAL A 21 -35.54 -18.36 3.71
CA VAL A 21 -36.13 -17.09 4.16
C VAL A 21 -37.66 -17.14 4.14
N PRO A 22 -38.38 -16.33 4.94
CA PRO A 22 -39.84 -16.29 4.94
C PRO A 22 -40.44 -15.97 3.57
N THR A 23 -41.60 -16.54 3.26
CA THR A 23 -42.39 -16.18 2.08
C THR A 23 -43.43 -15.12 2.47
N ASP A 24 -43.02 -13.85 2.43
CA ASP A 24 -43.86 -12.72 2.82
C ASP A 24 -45.11 -12.56 1.93
N ALA A 25 -46.18 -12.04 2.53
CA ALA A 25 -47.35 -11.57 1.79
C ALA A 25 -47.14 -10.10 1.34
N PRO A 26 -47.57 -9.71 0.14
CA PRO A 26 -47.42 -8.33 -0.33
C PRO A 26 -48.34 -7.38 0.45
N GLY A 27 -47.81 -6.21 0.82
CA GLY A 27 -48.57 -5.12 1.43
C GLY A 27 -49.39 -4.30 0.44
N GLU A 28 -49.90 -3.16 0.89
CA GLU A 28 -50.57 -2.18 0.04
C GLU A 28 -49.59 -1.59 -0.99
N GLY A 29 -50.02 -1.52 -2.26
CA GLY A 29 -49.18 -1.10 -3.38
C GLY A 29 -48.10 -2.11 -3.81
N GLU A 30 -48.04 -3.30 -3.23
CA GLU A 30 -47.03 -4.33 -3.52
C GLU A 30 -47.61 -5.56 -4.25
N VAL A 31 -46.72 -6.32 -4.90
CA VAL A 31 -47.00 -7.64 -5.49
C VAL A 31 -45.95 -8.65 -5.04
N LEU A 32 -46.35 -9.92 -4.98
CA LEU A 32 -45.42 -11.05 -4.78
C LEU A 32 -45.05 -11.62 -6.14
N LEU A 33 -43.82 -11.37 -6.58
CA LEU A 33 -43.24 -11.93 -7.79
C LEU A 33 -42.66 -13.31 -7.47
N LYS A 34 -43.15 -14.35 -8.13
CA LYS A 34 -42.43 -15.63 -8.23
C LYS A 34 -41.34 -15.47 -9.28
N VAL A 35 -40.09 -15.52 -8.86
CA VAL A 35 -38.94 -15.30 -9.76
C VAL A 35 -38.69 -16.55 -10.59
N ALA A 36 -38.64 -16.39 -11.91
CA ALA A 36 -38.17 -17.41 -12.84
C ALA A 36 -36.67 -17.23 -13.15
N TYR A 37 -36.24 -15.97 -13.34
CA TYR A 37 -34.84 -15.61 -13.58
C TYR A 37 -34.49 -14.32 -12.84
N GLY A 38 -33.39 -14.33 -12.11
CA GLY A 38 -32.73 -13.13 -11.59
C GLY A 38 -31.51 -12.80 -12.46
N ALA A 39 -31.41 -11.56 -12.93
CA ALA A 39 -30.23 -11.07 -13.61
C ALA A 39 -29.19 -10.59 -12.58
N MET A 40 -27.95 -10.99 -12.81
CA MET A 40 -26.79 -10.57 -12.03
C MET A 40 -25.98 -9.58 -12.85
N ILE A 41 -25.52 -8.52 -12.19
CA ILE A 41 -24.76 -7.44 -12.81
C ILE A 41 -23.39 -7.33 -12.16
N ALA A 42 -22.46 -6.63 -12.82
CA ALA A 42 -21.13 -6.37 -12.30
C ALA A 42 -21.15 -5.85 -10.84
N PHE A 43 -22.20 -5.12 -10.45
CA PHE A 43 -22.41 -4.60 -9.10
C PHE A 43 -22.55 -5.67 -8.01
N ASP A 44 -23.17 -6.83 -8.28
CA ASP A 44 -23.38 -7.90 -7.29
C ASP A 44 -22.06 -8.39 -6.67
N THR A 45 -20.98 -8.39 -7.45
CA THR A 45 -19.64 -8.74 -6.94
C THR A 45 -19.08 -7.73 -5.93
N TYR A 46 -19.51 -6.46 -5.95
CA TYR A 46 -19.18 -5.52 -4.87
C TYR A 46 -20.02 -5.80 -3.62
N VAL A 47 -21.30 -6.17 -3.78
CA VAL A 47 -22.18 -6.58 -2.67
C VAL A 47 -21.57 -7.78 -1.95
N THR A 48 -21.17 -8.83 -2.67
CA THR A 48 -20.53 -10.01 -2.03
C THR A 48 -19.12 -9.72 -1.52
N ASP A 49 -18.24 -9.14 -2.35
CA ASP A 49 -16.80 -9.18 -2.06
C ASP A 49 -16.33 -8.03 -1.16
N ARG A 50 -17.13 -6.94 -1.09
CA ARG A 50 -16.82 -5.76 -0.27
C ARG A 50 -17.82 -5.53 0.87
N ALA A 51 -18.93 -6.28 0.91
CA ALA A 51 -20.13 -6.01 1.71
C ALA A 51 -20.81 -4.67 1.34
N TYR A 52 -20.81 -4.32 0.05
CA TYR A 52 -21.30 -3.02 -0.41
C TYR A 52 -22.83 -2.96 -0.51
N TYR A 53 -23.45 -1.85 -0.11
CA TYR A 53 -24.91 -1.71 0.12
C TYR A 53 -25.53 -2.73 1.09
N ILE A 54 -24.71 -3.47 1.85
CA ILE A 54 -25.16 -4.34 2.94
C ILE A 54 -25.21 -3.51 4.23
N GLN A 55 -26.41 -3.35 4.78
CA GLN A 55 -26.59 -2.82 6.14
C GLN A 55 -26.35 -3.92 7.19
N GLU A 56 -26.91 -5.11 6.97
CA GLU A 56 -26.78 -6.27 7.83
C GLU A 56 -26.66 -7.56 7.00
N HIS A 57 -25.92 -8.55 7.50
CA HIS A 57 -25.84 -9.89 6.91
C HIS A 57 -26.85 -10.84 7.58
N PRO A 58 -27.50 -11.77 6.84
CA PRO A 58 -27.31 -12.06 5.42
C PRO A 58 -28.14 -11.14 4.49
N HIS A 59 -27.54 -10.70 3.38
CA HIS A 59 -28.20 -9.82 2.40
C HIS A 59 -28.39 -10.51 1.05
N ILE A 60 -29.63 -10.57 0.55
CA ILE A 60 -29.97 -11.27 -0.71
C ILE A 60 -29.47 -10.47 -1.93
N LEU A 61 -29.08 -11.16 -2.99
CA LEU A 61 -28.39 -10.60 -4.15
C LEU A 61 -29.32 -10.37 -5.37
N GLY A 62 -28.82 -9.66 -6.38
CA GLY A 62 -29.47 -9.46 -7.69
C GLY A 62 -30.38 -8.23 -7.78
N PHE A 63 -30.23 -7.49 -8.89
CA PHE A 63 -30.82 -6.16 -9.10
C PHE A 63 -31.90 -6.09 -10.20
N SER A 64 -32.19 -7.18 -10.91
CA SER A 64 -33.39 -7.29 -11.74
C SER A 64 -33.89 -8.72 -11.81
N ALA A 65 -35.21 -8.89 -11.96
CA ALA A 65 -35.87 -10.18 -12.03
C ALA A 65 -36.92 -10.24 -13.15
N SER A 66 -37.27 -11.45 -13.57
CA SER A 66 -38.49 -11.72 -14.32
C SER A 66 -39.19 -12.97 -13.79
N GLY A 67 -40.48 -13.09 -14.08
CA GLY A 67 -41.28 -14.24 -13.69
C GLY A 67 -42.77 -13.97 -13.81
N THR A 68 -43.53 -14.49 -12.86
CA THR A 68 -44.99 -14.36 -12.81
C THR A 68 -45.45 -13.80 -11.47
N ILE A 69 -46.46 -12.95 -11.49
CA ILE A 69 -47.16 -12.53 -10.28
C ILE A 69 -47.80 -13.77 -9.62
N GLU A 70 -47.47 -14.04 -8.36
CA GLU A 70 -48.07 -15.11 -7.55
C GLU A 70 -49.24 -14.57 -6.73
N LYS A 71 -49.09 -13.37 -6.16
CA LYS A 71 -50.12 -12.67 -5.39
C LYS A 71 -50.03 -11.16 -5.58
N VAL A 72 -51.16 -10.48 -5.45
CA VAL A 72 -51.30 -9.03 -5.54
C VAL A 72 -51.79 -8.49 -4.19
N GLY A 73 -51.25 -7.36 -3.74
CA GLY A 73 -51.69 -6.67 -2.52
C GLY A 73 -52.82 -5.66 -2.80
N PRO A 74 -53.39 -5.02 -1.75
CA PRO A 74 -54.39 -3.96 -1.92
C PRO A 74 -53.84 -2.78 -2.74
N GLY A 75 -54.70 -2.12 -3.53
CA GLY A 75 -54.33 -0.93 -4.30
C GLY A 75 -53.50 -1.19 -5.58
N VAL A 76 -53.51 -2.43 -6.09
CA VAL A 76 -52.86 -2.80 -7.36
C VAL A 76 -53.87 -3.49 -8.26
N ASP A 77 -54.50 -2.72 -9.15
CA ASP A 77 -55.68 -3.16 -9.92
C ASP A 77 -55.37 -3.64 -11.35
N ASP A 78 -54.16 -3.38 -11.87
CA ASP A 78 -53.79 -3.59 -13.28
C ASP A 78 -52.94 -4.86 -13.55
N LEU A 79 -52.44 -5.47 -12.48
CA LEU A 79 -51.75 -6.76 -12.48
C LEU A 79 -52.60 -7.81 -11.75
N LYS A 80 -52.56 -9.06 -12.23
CA LYS A 80 -53.23 -10.22 -11.59
C LYS A 80 -52.28 -11.41 -11.49
N PRO A 81 -52.53 -12.38 -10.57
CA PRO A 81 -51.79 -13.63 -10.52
C PRO A 81 -51.73 -14.33 -11.89
N GLY A 82 -50.56 -14.86 -12.23
CA GLY A 82 -50.23 -15.43 -13.54
C GLY A 82 -49.78 -14.43 -14.61
N ASP A 83 -49.92 -13.11 -14.40
CA ASP A 83 -49.34 -12.13 -15.32
C ASP A 83 -47.81 -12.25 -15.35
N ARG A 84 -47.24 -12.22 -16.56
CA ARG A 84 -45.78 -12.24 -16.78
C ARG A 84 -45.21 -10.83 -16.67
N VAL A 85 -44.14 -10.69 -15.91
CA VAL A 85 -43.54 -9.38 -15.58
C VAL A 85 -42.02 -9.44 -15.50
N THR A 86 -41.40 -8.27 -15.54
CA THR A 86 -40.03 -8.02 -15.09
C THR A 86 -40.00 -6.88 -14.07
N ALA A 87 -39.04 -6.87 -13.15
CA ALA A 87 -38.97 -5.94 -12.03
C ALA A 87 -37.54 -5.45 -11.77
N PHE A 88 -37.39 -4.18 -11.41
CA PHE A 88 -36.13 -3.61 -10.91
C PHE A 88 -36.05 -3.84 -9.40
N THR A 89 -35.19 -4.77 -8.97
CA THR A 89 -35.25 -5.38 -7.63
C THR A 89 -34.20 -4.78 -6.70
N PHE A 90 -34.53 -3.67 -6.04
CA PHE A 90 -33.60 -2.93 -5.18
C PHE A 90 -34.20 -2.63 -3.79
N GLY A 91 -33.34 -2.23 -2.86
CA GLY A 91 -33.69 -2.03 -1.45
C GLY A 91 -33.22 -3.18 -0.56
N ASP A 92 -34.07 -3.58 0.38
CA ASP A 92 -33.84 -4.62 1.39
C ASP A 92 -33.97 -6.05 0.84
N SER A 93 -33.55 -7.05 1.62
CA SER A 93 -33.41 -8.44 1.17
C SER A 93 -34.68 -9.02 0.52
N LYS A 94 -35.88 -8.73 1.04
CA LYS A 94 -37.16 -9.23 0.46
C LYS A 94 -37.46 -8.68 -0.95
N ARG A 95 -36.80 -7.58 -1.35
CA ARG A 95 -36.94 -6.88 -2.64
C ARG A 95 -35.83 -7.21 -3.64
N LYS A 96 -35.06 -8.29 -3.44
CA LYS A 96 -33.90 -8.70 -4.28
C LYS A 96 -34.21 -9.87 -5.21
N ALA A 97 -33.46 -10.04 -6.31
CA ALA A 97 -33.80 -11.00 -7.37
C ALA A 97 -33.40 -12.46 -7.11
N LEU A 98 -32.35 -12.74 -6.33
CA LEU A 98 -31.82 -14.10 -6.16
C LEU A 98 -32.51 -14.86 -5.02
N GLN A 99 -33.84 -14.95 -5.11
CA GLN A 99 -34.72 -15.75 -4.26
C GLN A 99 -35.97 -16.22 -5.02
N GLU A 100 -36.60 -17.31 -4.59
CA GLU A 100 -37.75 -17.91 -5.31
C GLU A 100 -39.00 -17.00 -5.33
N TYR A 101 -39.22 -16.19 -4.29
CA TYR A 101 -40.32 -15.23 -4.23
C TYR A 101 -39.86 -13.88 -3.66
N SER A 102 -40.09 -12.79 -4.39
CA SER A 102 -39.72 -11.43 -3.94
C SER A 102 -40.94 -10.53 -3.90
N VAL A 103 -41.08 -9.77 -2.81
CA VAL A 103 -42.10 -8.71 -2.70
C VAL A 103 -41.58 -7.48 -3.42
N GLN A 104 -42.40 -6.85 -4.26
CA GLN A 104 -42.01 -5.70 -5.08
C GLN A 104 -43.11 -4.62 -5.10
N PRO A 105 -42.78 -3.32 -4.93
CA PRO A 105 -43.73 -2.24 -5.18
C PRO A 105 -44.23 -2.24 -6.62
N ARG A 106 -45.51 -1.91 -6.87
CA ARG A 106 -46.05 -1.83 -8.24
C ARG A 106 -45.23 -0.90 -9.14
N SER A 107 -44.66 0.18 -8.59
CA SER A 107 -43.84 1.16 -9.34
C SER A 107 -42.56 0.60 -9.97
N VAL A 108 -42.01 -0.55 -9.53
CA VAL A 108 -40.81 -1.15 -10.14
C VAL A 108 -41.10 -2.25 -11.16
N VAL A 109 -42.38 -2.61 -11.34
CA VAL A 109 -42.79 -3.79 -12.11
C VAL A 109 -43.29 -3.36 -13.50
N ALA A 110 -42.76 -4.00 -14.54
CA ALA A 110 -43.21 -3.85 -15.92
C ALA A 110 -43.85 -5.15 -16.40
N LYS A 111 -45.05 -5.05 -16.98
CA LYS A 111 -45.71 -6.17 -17.66
C LYS A 111 -45.05 -6.43 -19.00
N ILE A 112 -44.75 -7.69 -19.30
CA ILE A 112 -44.07 -8.09 -20.55
C ILE A 112 -45.03 -8.79 -21.52
N PRO A 113 -44.83 -8.66 -22.84
CA PRO A 113 -45.63 -9.38 -23.83
C PRO A 113 -45.23 -10.85 -23.93
N ASP A 114 -46.15 -11.71 -24.37
CA ASP A 114 -45.95 -13.16 -24.30
C ASP A 114 -44.83 -13.71 -25.20
N ASN A 115 -44.46 -12.97 -26.24
CA ASN A 115 -43.38 -13.31 -27.16
C ASN A 115 -41.97 -12.97 -26.62
N LEU A 116 -41.84 -12.23 -25.52
CA LEU A 116 -40.55 -11.91 -24.90
C LEU A 116 -40.16 -13.05 -23.94
N PRO A 117 -39.01 -13.74 -24.12
CA PRO A 117 -38.56 -14.78 -23.19
C PRO A 117 -38.24 -14.20 -21.80
N LEU A 118 -38.49 -14.96 -20.73
CA LEU A 118 -38.33 -14.48 -19.35
C LEU A 118 -36.84 -14.24 -19.02
N GLU A 119 -35.96 -15.11 -19.46
CA GLU A 119 -34.52 -15.02 -19.31
C GLU A 119 -33.93 -13.77 -19.99
N GLN A 120 -34.53 -13.30 -21.09
CA GLN A 120 -34.17 -12.02 -21.72
C GLN A 120 -34.78 -10.84 -20.96
N ALA A 121 -36.06 -10.94 -20.58
CA ALA A 121 -36.77 -9.91 -19.83
C ALA A 121 -36.06 -9.52 -18.52
N ALA A 122 -35.44 -10.48 -17.82
CA ALA A 122 -34.75 -10.24 -16.56
C ALA A 122 -33.60 -9.23 -16.65
N THR A 123 -32.99 -9.03 -17.83
CA THR A 123 -31.84 -8.10 -18.02
C THR A 123 -32.25 -6.67 -18.39
N ILE A 124 -33.55 -6.41 -18.53
CA ILE A 124 -34.05 -5.11 -18.98
C ILE A 124 -34.06 -4.07 -17.85
N PRO A 125 -34.68 -4.29 -16.67
CA PRO A 125 -35.08 -3.20 -15.78
C PRO A 125 -33.95 -2.26 -15.31
N ASP A 126 -32.94 -2.79 -14.64
CA ASP A 126 -31.81 -2.02 -14.08
C ASP A 126 -31.10 -1.15 -15.15
N ASN A 127 -30.71 -1.76 -16.26
CA ASN A 127 -29.95 -1.09 -17.30
C ASN A 127 -30.82 -0.16 -18.18
N PHE A 128 -32.10 -0.51 -18.38
CA PHE A 128 -33.06 0.35 -19.10
C PHE A 128 -33.40 1.60 -18.27
N VAL A 129 -33.74 1.43 -16.99
CA VAL A 129 -34.04 2.55 -16.08
C VAL A 129 -32.81 3.45 -15.91
N THR A 130 -31.61 2.86 -15.78
CA THR A 130 -30.33 3.61 -15.77
C THR A 130 -30.19 4.48 -17.02
N ALA A 131 -30.28 3.89 -18.22
CA ALA A 131 -30.12 4.63 -19.48
C ALA A 131 -31.22 5.70 -19.66
N PHE A 132 -32.47 5.38 -19.34
CA PHE A 132 -33.60 6.29 -19.49
C PHE A 132 -33.51 7.50 -18.55
N TYR A 133 -33.26 7.27 -17.26
CA TYR A 133 -33.13 8.32 -16.26
C TYR A 133 -31.90 9.21 -16.55
N THR A 134 -30.78 8.59 -16.97
CA THR A 134 -29.58 9.31 -17.42
C THR A 134 -29.90 10.28 -18.56
N LEU A 135 -30.57 9.82 -19.62
CA LEU A 135 -30.80 10.63 -20.81
C LEU A 135 -31.85 11.74 -20.56
N PHE A 136 -33.04 11.38 -20.08
CA PHE A 136 -34.19 12.29 -20.09
C PHE A 136 -34.38 13.11 -18.81
N ASN A 137 -33.80 12.68 -17.68
CA ASN A 137 -33.82 13.46 -16.43
C ASN A 137 -32.46 14.13 -16.19
N GLN A 138 -31.38 13.35 -16.09
CA GLN A 138 -30.08 13.87 -15.62
C GLN A 138 -29.31 14.67 -16.69
N LEU A 139 -29.16 14.16 -17.91
CA LEU A 139 -28.53 14.87 -19.03
C LEU A 139 -29.43 15.99 -19.60
N GLY A 140 -30.72 15.99 -19.23
CA GLY A 140 -31.69 17.03 -19.57
C GLY A 140 -32.23 16.96 -21.00
N LEU A 141 -32.19 15.79 -21.66
CA LEU A 141 -32.76 15.64 -23.00
C LEU A 141 -34.30 15.66 -22.93
N PRO A 142 -35.01 16.36 -23.85
CA PRO A 142 -36.46 16.39 -23.85
C PRO A 142 -37.07 14.99 -23.95
N LEU A 143 -37.86 14.59 -22.94
CA LEU A 143 -38.64 13.36 -22.95
C LEU A 143 -39.75 13.47 -24.01
N PRO A 144 -39.81 12.61 -25.05
CA PRO A 144 -40.85 12.68 -26.06
C PRO A 144 -42.19 12.16 -25.54
N ALA A 145 -43.30 12.70 -26.06
CA ALA A 145 -44.65 12.31 -25.67
C ALA A 145 -45.02 10.85 -26.03
N SER A 146 -44.28 10.25 -26.95
CA SER A 146 -44.33 8.83 -27.32
C SER A 146 -42.96 8.38 -27.84
N PHE A 147 -42.73 7.07 -27.87
CA PHE A 147 -41.60 6.47 -28.57
C PHE A 147 -42.11 5.60 -29.73
N PRO A 148 -41.65 5.79 -30.98
CA PRO A 148 -40.71 6.82 -31.41
C PRO A 148 -41.28 8.23 -31.26
N ALA A 149 -40.41 9.22 -31.17
CA ALA A 149 -40.79 10.62 -31.12
C ALA A 149 -41.50 11.01 -32.43
N PRO A 150 -42.69 11.64 -32.38
CA PRO A 150 -43.45 12.00 -33.57
C PRO A 150 -42.81 13.18 -34.33
N GLU A 151 -42.04 14.01 -33.63
CA GLU A 151 -41.27 15.12 -34.15
C GLU A 151 -39.84 15.07 -33.59
N ALA A 152 -38.87 15.63 -34.31
CA ALA A 152 -37.47 15.61 -33.87
C ALA A 152 -37.24 16.67 -32.77
N PRO A 153 -36.62 16.30 -31.63
CA PRO A 153 -36.45 17.23 -30.50
C PRO A 153 -35.51 18.40 -30.82
N PRO A 154 -35.56 19.49 -30.04
CA PRO A 154 -34.45 20.44 -29.95
C PRO A 154 -33.14 19.67 -29.71
N LEU A 155 -32.07 20.05 -30.43
CA LEU A 155 -30.77 19.33 -30.46
C LEU A 155 -30.75 17.97 -31.18
N ALA A 156 -31.80 17.54 -31.90
CA ALA A 156 -31.81 16.26 -32.64
C ALA A 156 -30.65 16.07 -33.65
N SER A 157 -30.06 17.16 -34.17
CA SER A 157 -28.90 17.14 -35.07
C SER A 157 -27.55 17.26 -34.36
N THR A 158 -27.53 17.51 -33.05
CA THR A 158 -26.31 17.60 -32.24
C THR A 158 -25.67 16.21 -32.11
N PRO A 159 -24.35 16.06 -32.34
CA PRO A 159 -23.66 14.81 -32.07
C PRO A 159 -23.71 14.45 -30.59
N ILE A 160 -24.13 13.23 -30.29
CA ILE A 160 -24.09 12.66 -28.93
C ILE A 160 -23.12 11.47 -28.94
N LEU A 161 -22.20 11.44 -27.98
CA LEU A 161 -21.27 10.33 -27.76
C LEU A 161 -21.84 9.34 -26.72
N VAL A 162 -21.93 8.06 -27.08
CA VAL A 162 -22.15 6.96 -26.13
C VAL A 162 -20.85 6.16 -26.05
N TYR A 163 -20.05 6.43 -25.02
CA TYR A 163 -18.78 5.74 -24.81
C TYR A 163 -19.02 4.42 -24.07
N GLY A 164 -18.50 3.30 -24.60
CA GLY A 164 -18.78 1.98 -24.04
C GLY A 164 -20.17 1.45 -24.39
N ALA A 165 -20.68 1.81 -25.58
CA ALA A 165 -22.02 1.45 -26.06
C ALA A 165 -22.28 -0.07 -26.15
N GLY A 166 -21.24 -0.90 -26.14
CA GLY A 166 -21.35 -2.36 -26.07
C GLY A 166 -21.77 -2.93 -24.71
N SER A 167 -21.87 -2.09 -23.66
CA SER A 167 -22.46 -2.44 -22.37
C SER A 167 -23.99 -2.48 -22.44
N THR A 168 -24.63 -3.25 -21.55
CA THR A 168 -26.11 -3.39 -21.52
C THR A 168 -26.84 -2.03 -21.41
N ALA A 169 -26.38 -1.12 -20.55
CA ALA A 169 -26.91 0.24 -20.48
C ALA A 169 -26.62 1.07 -21.75
N GLY A 170 -25.44 0.92 -22.35
CA GLY A 170 -25.08 1.54 -23.62
C GLY A 170 -25.98 1.11 -24.79
N LEU A 171 -26.36 -0.17 -24.85
CA LEU A 171 -27.30 -0.71 -25.84
C LEU A 171 -28.70 -0.09 -25.68
N TYR A 172 -29.17 0.17 -24.47
CA TYR A 172 -30.43 0.89 -24.25
C TYR A 172 -30.29 2.39 -24.51
N ALA A 173 -29.14 3.01 -24.19
CA ALA A 173 -28.91 4.44 -24.47
C ALA A 173 -28.95 4.74 -25.98
N VAL A 174 -28.31 3.91 -26.82
CA VAL A 174 -28.37 4.04 -28.29
C VAL A 174 -29.81 3.90 -28.81
N GLN A 175 -30.55 2.88 -28.34
CA GLN A 175 -31.94 2.67 -28.75
C GLN A 175 -32.85 3.82 -28.32
N LEU A 176 -32.72 4.31 -27.08
CA LEU A 176 -33.53 5.41 -26.55
C LEU A 176 -33.23 6.75 -27.26
N LEU A 177 -31.98 7.04 -27.58
CA LEU A 177 -31.61 8.20 -28.41
C LEU A 177 -32.20 8.10 -29.83
N HIS A 178 -32.09 6.94 -30.46
CA HIS A 178 -32.64 6.71 -31.80
C HIS A 178 -34.17 6.86 -31.82
N LEU A 179 -34.86 6.23 -30.86
CA LEU A 179 -36.32 6.32 -30.72
C LEU A 179 -36.77 7.72 -30.30
N ALA A 180 -35.97 8.48 -29.56
CA ALA A 180 -36.22 9.90 -29.28
C ALA A 180 -35.93 10.83 -30.48
N GLY A 181 -35.51 10.29 -31.63
CA GLY A 181 -35.35 11.06 -32.87
C GLY A 181 -34.01 11.77 -33.05
N TYR A 182 -32.99 11.45 -32.25
CA TYR A 182 -31.63 11.96 -32.44
C TYR A 182 -30.97 11.33 -33.68
N LYS A 183 -30.33 12.17 -34.50
CA LYS A 183 -29.89 11.85 -35.87
C LYS A 183 -28.39 11.70 -36.02
N LYS A 184 -27.62 11.79 -34.93
CA LYS A 184 -26.16 11.67 -34.94
C LYS A 184 -25.66 11.09 -33.61
N ILE A 185 -25.59 9.76 -33.57
CA ILE A 185 -25.32 8.96 -32.37
C ILE A 185 -23.99 8.25 -32.61
N ILE A 186 -22.93 8.77 -32.00
CA ILE A 186 -21.56 8.26 -32.11
C ILE A 186 -21.34 7.26 -30.98
N ALA A 187 -21.04 6.01 -31.31
CA ALA A 187 -20.90 4.93 -30.33
C ALA A 187 -19.47 4.35 -30.32
N THR A 188 -18.87 4.17 -29.14
CA THR A 188 -17.58 3.45 -29.01
C THR A 188 -17.80 2.06 -28.41
N ALA A 189 -17.26 1.04 -29.09
CA ALA A 189 -17.30 -0.35 -28.66
C ALA A 189 -16.32 -1.18 -29.49
N SER A 190 -16.02 -2.40 -29.06
CA SER A 190 -15.28 -3.38 -29.87
C SER A 190 -15.88 -3.50 -31.28
N SER A 191 -15.02 -3.50 -32.30
CA SER A 191 -15.35 -3.58 -33.74
C SER A 191 -16.43 -4.61 -34.08
N ARG A 192 -16.35 -5.79 -33.47
CA ARG A 192 -17.33 -6.89 -33.59
C ARG A 192 -18.75 -6.58 -33.08
N HIS A 193 -18.97 -5.47 -32.35
CA HIS A 193 -20.29 -4.96 -31.97
C HIS A 193 -20.82 -3.85 -32.90
N HIS A 194 -20.03 -3.35 -33.85
CA HIS A 194 -20.37 -2.17 -34.66
C HIS A 194 -21.62 -2.36 -35.52
N GLU A 195 -21.75 -3.49 -36.20
CA GLU A 195 -22.93 -3.78 -37.03
C GLU A 195 -24.21 -3.88 -36.19
N TYR A 196 -24.12 -4.50 -35.01
CA TYR A 196 -25.23 -4.57 -34.07
C TYR A 196 -25.63 -3.18 -33.56
N LEU A 197 -24.67 -2.34 -33.16
CA LEU A 197 -24.94 -0.96 -32.72
C LEU A 197 -25.58 -0.10 -33.82
N ARG A 198 -25.14 -0.24 -35.08
CA ARG A 198 -25.82 0.40 -36.22
C ARG A 198 -27.24 -0.11 -36.40
N SER A 199 -27.49 -1.41 -36.19
CA SER A 199 -28.85 -2.02 -36.20
C SER A 199 -29.76 -1.61 -35.01
N LEU A 200 -29.19 -0.90 -34.03
CA LEU A 200 -29.90 -0.27 -32.91
C LEU A 200 -30.07 1.26 -33.07
N GLY A 201 -29.44 1.87 -34.08
CA GLY A 201 -29.58 3.29 -34.40
C GLY A 201 -28.32 4.16 -34.25
N ALA A 202 -27.15 3.59 -33.91
CA ALA A 202 -25.89 4.34 -33.96
C ALA A 202 -25.54 4.73 -35.41
N THR A 203 -25.20 6.00 -35.64
CA THR A 203 -24.82 6.49 -36.98
C THR A 203 -23.35 6.21 -37.29
N ASP A 204 -22.51 6.37 -36.27
CA ASP A 204 -21.06 6.26 -36.37
C ASP A 204 -20.58 5.32 -35.26
N THR A 205 -19.70 4.37 -35.59
CA THR A 205 -19.19 3.40 -34.61
C THR A 205 -17.69 3.25 -34.73
N PHE A 206 -16.98 3.39 -33.62
CA PHE A 206 -15.52 3.35 -33.59
C PHE A 206 -15.00 2.31 -32.60
N ASP A 207 -13.91 1.63 -32.97
CA ASP A 207 -13.24 0.73 -32.03
C ASP A 207 -12.49 1.60 -31.03
N TYR A 208 -13.03 1.61 -29.80
CA TYR A 208 -12.48 2.22 -28.60
C TYR A 208 -11.00 1.89 -28.32
N ARG A 209 -10.44 0.83 -28.92
CA ARG A 209 -9.00 0.49 -28.90
C ARG A 209 -8.14 1.32 -29.86
N SER A 210 -8.73 1.98 -30.86
CA SER A 210 -7.97 2.59 -31.94
C SER A 210 -7.13 3.77 -31.43
N SER A 211 -5.85 3.79 -31.78
CA SER A 211 -4.96 4.92 -31.54
C SER A 211 -5.44 6.21 -32.23
N SER A 212 -6.25 6.09 -33.28
CA SER A 212 -6.88 7.21 -34.00
C SER A 212 -8.22 7.68 -33.43
N LEU A 213 -8.76 7.05 -32.37
CA LEU A 213 -10.16 7.21 -31.94
C LEU A 213 -10.58 8.68 -31.74
N VAL A 214 -9.73 9.50 -31.11
CA VAL A 214 -10.01 10.92 -30.86
C VAL A 214 -10.16 11.69 -32.17
N GLU A 215 -9.31 11.41 -33.17
CA GLU A 215 -9.39 12.04 -34.47
C GLU A 215 -10.62 11.58 -35.26
N ASP A 216 -10.96 10.30 -35.19
CA ASP A 216 -12.05 9.72 -35.98
C ASP A 216 -13.43 10.14 -35.43
N ILE A 217 -13.54 10.28 -34.10
CA ILE A 217 -14.68 10.96 -33.47
C ILE A 217 -14.74 12.42 -33.94
N ALA A 218 -13.62 13.17 -33.93
CA ALA A 218 -13.61 14.57 -34.38
C ALA A 218 -13.99 14.72 -35.87
N LYS A 219 -13.53 13.82 -36.75
CA LYS A 219 -13.90 13.74 -38.17
C LYS A 219 -15.40 13.45 -38.33
N ALA A 220 -15.94 12.50 -37.57
CA ALA A 220 -17.36 12.16 -37.59
C ALA A 220 -18.25 13.32 -37.11
N VAL A 221 -17.84 14.02 -36.04
CA VAL A 221 -18.49 15.22 -35.52
C VAL A 221 -18.54 16.33 -36.57
N GLY A 222 -17.40 16.63 -37.18
CA GLY A 222 -17.23 17.70 -38.17
C GLY A 222 -17.17 19.10 -37.54
N GLY A 223 -17.00 20.14 -38.36
CA GLY A 223 -16.86 21.51 -37.87
C GLY A 223 -15.57 21.72 -37.09
N ASP A 224 -15.67 22.04 -35.80
CA ASP A 224 -14.53 22.14 -34.86
C ASP A 224 -14.12 20.78 -34.26
N GLY A 225 -14.88 19.71 -34.55
CA GLY A 225 -14.64 18.37 -34.02
C GLY A 225 -15.07 18.18 -32.56
N LYS A 226 -15.84 19.11 -31.98
CA LYS A 226 -16.24 19.08 -30.56
C LYS A 226 -17.68 18.63 -30.30
N ILE A 227 -17.83 17.79 -29.29
CA ILE A 227 -19.11 17.20 -28.84
C ILE A 227 -19.71 18.04 -27.71
N GLN A 228 -21.03 18.21 -27.70
CA GLN A 228 -21.73 18.92 -26.63
C GLN A 228 -22.31 17.98 -25.55
N LEU A 229 -22.56 16.72 -25.88
CA LEU A 229 -23.26 15.76 -25.03
C LEU A 229 -22.56 14.39 -25.09
N ALA A 230 -22.16 13.86 -23.94
CA ALA A 230 -21.58 12.53 -23.83
C ALA A 230 -22.23 11.71 -22.70
N VAL A 231 -22.28 10.40 -22.89
CA VAL A 231 -22.62 9.39 -21.88
C VAL A 231 -21.46 8.41 -21.78
N ASP A 232 -20.85 8.28 -20.60
CA ASP A 232 -19.84 7.25 -20.32
C ASP A 232 -20.47 6.06 -19.60
N CYS A 233 -20.54 4.92 -20.29
CA CYS A 233 -21.09 3.67 -19.77
C CYS A 233 -20.03 2.76 -19.11
N ILE A 234 -18.78 3.19 -19.00
CA ILE A 234 -17.66 2.43 -18.40
C ILE A 234 -17.18 3.08 -17.10
N THR A 235 -16.92 4.40 -17.11
CA THR A 235 -16.41 5.19 -15.97
C THR A 235 -14.99 4.80 -15.51
N ALA A 236 -13.98 5.07 -16.34
CA ALA A 236 -12.57 4.86 -15.99
C ALA A 236 -11.70 6.08 -16.33
N GLU A 237 -10.54 6.23 -15.66
CA GLU A 237 -9.67 7.40 -15.87
C GLU A 237 -9.29 7.62 -17.34
N SER A 238 -9.03 6.54 -18.10
CA SER A 238 -8.72 6.62 -19.53
C SER A 238 -9.91 7.10 -20.39
N THR A 239 -11.14 6.76 -20.02
CA THR A 239 -12.35 7.13 -20.77
C THR A 239 -12.63 8.62 -20.55
N LEU A 240 -12.49 9.11 -19.32
CA LEU A 240 -12.59 10.54 -18.99
C LEU A 240 -11.49 11.36 -19.69
N GLN A 241 -10.24 10.87 -19.70
CA GLN A 241 -9.11 11.47 -20.43
C GLN A 241 -9.22 11.42 -21.96
N LEU A 242 -10.17 10.63 -22.51
CA LEU A 242 -10.45 10.57 -23.94
C LEU A 242 -11.65 11.45 -24.29
N ILE A 243 -12.73 11.38 -23.50
CA ILE A 243 -13.91 12.23 -23.66
C ILE A 243 -13.53 13.71 -23.51
N SER A 244 -12.60 14.07 -22.60
CA SER A 244 -12.12 15.46 -22.45
C SER A 244 -11.50 16.04 -23.73
N LYS A 245 -10.84 15.20 -24.53
CA LYS A 245 -10.22 15.61 -25.80
C LYS A 245 -11.26 15.92 -26.88
N VAL A 246 -12.42 15.26 -26.84
CA VAL A 246 -13.50 15.44 -27.85
C VAL A 246 -14.68 16.30 -27.37
N ILE A 247 -14.89 16.48 -26.06
CA ILE A 247 -15.97 17.35 -25.54
C ILE A 247 -15.62 18.83 -25.71
N SER A 248 -16.64 19.66 -25.90
CA SER A 248 -16.58 21.12 -25.89
C SER A 248 -16.46 21.64 -24.44
N PRO A 249 -15.77 22.76 -24.18
CA PRO A 249 -15.65 23.32 -22.83
C PRO A 249 -16.98 23.59 -22.11
N ASN A 250 -18.08 23.80 -22.83
CA ASN A 250 -19.43 23.99 -22.27
C ASN A 250 -20.35 22.76 -22.48
N GLY A 251 -19.78 21.57 -22.70
CA GLY A 251 -20.54 20.34 -22.90
C GLY A 251 -21.03 19.72 -21.58
N LYS A 252 -21.91 18.73 -21.69
CA LYS A 252 -22.35 17.87 -20.58
C LYS A 252 -21.80 16.45 -20.76
N VAL A 253 -21.33 15.85 -19.67
CA VAL A 253 -20.87 14.45 -19.61
C VAL A 253 -21.63 13.75 -18.49
N ALA A 254 -22.61 12.92 -18.85
CA ALA A 254 -23.27 12.01 -17.92
C ALA A 254 -22.47 10.71 -17.80
N ILE A 255 -22.31 10.20 -16.58
CA ILE A 255 -21.42 9.07 -16.30
C ILE A 255 -22.17 8.07 -15.44
N LEU A 256 -22.25 6.81 -15.89
CA LEU A 256 -23.23 5.84 -15.38
C LEU A 256 -22.96 5.30 -13.96
N LEU A 257 -21.89 5.76 -13.30
CA LEU A 257 -21.64 5.53 -11.86
C LEU A 257 -21.69 6.85 -11.08
N PRO A 258 -22.00 6.85 -9.76
CA PRO A 258 -22.02 8.07 -8.94
C PRO A 258 -20.63 8.74 -8.87
N ILE A 259 -20.56 10.07 -8.95
CA ILE A 259 -19.31 10.87 -8.93
C ILE A 259 -19.34 11.93 -7.83
N LYS A 260 -18.16 12.23 -7.27
CA LYS A 260 -17.90 13.33 -6.32
C LYS A 260 -16.77 14.19 -6.86
N GLU A 261 -17.01 15.48 -7.11
CA GLU A 261 -15.97 16.42 -7.59
C GLU A 261 -15.43 17.26 -6.42
N GLY A 262 -14.35 16.77 -5.79
CA GLY A 262 -13.84 17.35 -4.54
C GLY A 262 -14.93 17.40 -3.45
N ASN A 263 -15.14 18.57 -2.84
CA ASN A 263 -16.20 18.74 -1.82
C ASN A 263 -17.60 18.95 -2.42
N THR A 264 -17.75 18.97 -3.75
CA THR A 264 -19.04 19.21 -4.41
C THR A 264 -19.62 17.88 -4.91
N VAL A 265 -20.65 17.41 -4.21
CA VAL A 265 -21.54 16.37 -4.72
C VAL A 265 -22.58 17.02 -5.63
N THR A 266 -22.68 16.56 -6.88
CA THR A 266 -23.86 16.81 -7.71
C THR A 266 -25.01 15.93 -7.20
N ASN A 267 -25.90 16.54 -6.43
CA ASN A 267 -27.12 15.98 -5.81
C ASN A 267 -26.92 14.92 -4.70
N ASP A 268 -26.95 15.46 -3.48
CA ASP A 268 -27.26 14.86 -2.17
C ASP A 268 -26.19 14.13 -1.32
N GLN A 269 -26.16 14.49 -0.03
CA GLN A 269 -25.10 14.29 0.95
C GLN A 269 -25.12 12.93 1.68
N GLN A 270 -26.10 12.04 1.45
CA GLN A 270 -26.22 10.78 2.19
C GLN A 270 -25.94 9.52 1.36
N GLN A 271 -24.66 9.23 1.05
CA GLN A 271 -24.15 7.86 0.88
C GLN A 271 -22.62 7.83 0.70
N SER A 272 -21.96 6.77 1.18
CA SER A 272 -20.52 6.53 1.06
C SER A 272 -20.21 5.56 -0.09
N LEU A 273 -19.85 6.11 -1.26
CA LEU A 273 -19.58 5.33 -2.47
C LEU A 273 -19.71 6.16 -3.74
N TRP A 274 -18.75 7.06 -3.93
CA TRP A 274 -18.55 7.86 -5.14
C TRP A 274 -17.33 7.36 -5.90
N PHE A 275 -17.36 7.45 -7.24
CA PHE A 275 -16.14 7.61 -8.02
C PHE A 275 -15.61 9.01 -7.73
N GLU A 276 -14.69 9.10 -6.78
CA GLU A 276 -14.14 10.37 -6.33
C GLU A 276 -13.16 10.90 -7.36
N PHE A 277 -13.41 12.12 -7.81
CA PHE A 277 -12.65 12.81 -8.83
C PHE A 277 -11.89 13.96 -8.15
N PRO A 278 -10.57 13.83 -7.92
CA PRO A 278 -9.76 14.90 -7.38
C PRO A 278 -9.85 16.11 -8.32
N LYS A 279 -10.15 17.29 -7.76
CA LYS A 279 -10.46 18.49 -8.57
C LYS A 279 -9.26 19.02 -9.37
N ASP A 280 -8.06 18.60 -8.95
CA ASP A 280 -6.76 18.74 -9.60
C ASP A 280 -6.52 17.75 -10.77
N LYS A 281 -7.28 16.65 -10.84
CA LYS A 281 -7.17 15.61 -11.89
C LYS A 281 -8.36 15.61 -12.86
N ASN A 282 -9.32 16.53 -12.70
CA ASN A 282 -10.40 16.75 -13.65
C ASN A 282 -9.81 17.22 -15.02
N PRO A 283 -9.92 16.43 -16.11
CA PRO A 283 -9.38 16.78 -17.42
C PRO A 283 -10.37 17.59 -18.26
N PHE A 284 -11.61 17.76 -17.79
CA PHE A 284 -12.63 18.58 -18.44
C PHE A 284 -12.41 20.06 -18.10
N ALA A 285 -12.99 20.96 -18.90
CA ALA A 285 -12.88 22.38 -18.59
C ALA A 285 -13.74 22.73 -17.35
N PRO A 286 -13.40 23.76 -16.56
CA PRO A 286 -14.22 24.19 -15.40
C PRO A 286 -15.65 24.64 -15.75
N THR A 287 -15.97 24.75 -17.03
CA THR A 287 -17.29 25.08 -17.59
C THR A 287 -18.05 23.85 -18.13
N THR A 288 -17.45 22.66 -18.07
CA THR A 288 -18.04 21.40 -18.54
C THR A 288 -18.84 20.77 -17.41
N GLU A 289 -20.09 20.41 -17.67
CA GLU A 289 -21.02 19.89 -16.67
C GLU A 289 -20.86 18.38 -16.54
N ILE A 290 -20.38 17.91 -15.39
CA ILE A 290 -20.19 16.48 -15.08
C ILE A 290 -21.38 16.00 -14.25
N ILE A 291 -22.00 14.90 -14.66
CA ILE A 291 -23.29 14.45 -14.10
C ILE A 291 -23.17 12.98 -13.68
N GLY A 292 -22.98 12.74 -12.37
CA GLY A 292 -22.96 11.40 -11.79
C GLY A 292 -24.36 10.78 -11.74
N VAL A 293 -24.50 9.57 -12.27
CA VAL A 293 -25.81 8.91 -12.37
C VAL A 293 -26.22 8.22 -11.06
N ARG A 294 -27.50 8.38 -10.69
CA ARG A 294 -28.11 7.81 -9.48
C ARG A 294 -29.45 7.15 -9.80
N THR A 295 -29.40 6.05 -10.55
CA THR A 295 -30.56 5.29 -11.07
C THR A 295 -31.70 5.10 -10.06
N PHE A 296 -31.39 4.80 -8.80
CA PHE A 296 -32.41 4.50 -7.77
C PHE A 296 -33.35 5.68 -7.46
N PHE A 297 -32.93 6.92 -7.72
CA PHE A 297 -33.71 8.14 -7.44
C PHE A 297 -34.84 8.41 -8.44
N TYR A 298 -35.02 7.60 -9.49
CA TYR A 298 -36.17 7.76 -10.41
C TYR A 298 -37.54 7.60 -9.71
N GLN A 299 -37.57 7.04 -8.49
CA GLN A 299 -38.79 6.95 -7.66
C GLN A 299 -39.14 8.23 -6.92
N GLU A 300 -38.23 9.19 -6.81
CA GLU A 300 -38.48 10.50 -6.20
C GLU A 300 -39.22 11.44 -7.19
N ASP A 301 -39.04 11.18 -8.48
CA ASP A 301 -39.85 11.76 -9.56
C ASP A 301 -41.19 10.99 -9.66
N GLU A 302 -42.26 11.54 -9.11
CA GLU A 302 -43.61 10.93 -9.16
C GLU A 302 -44.13 10.73 -10.60
N ASN A 303 -43.65 11.45 -11.60
CA ASN A 303 -44.06 11.19 -12.98
C ASN A 303 -43.38 9.92 -13.52
N LEU A 304 -42.07 9.76 -13.27
CA LEU A 304 -41.31 8.57 -13.67
C LEU A 304 -41.68 7.33 -12.85
N LYS A 305 -41.82 7.46 -11.53
CA LYS A 305 -42.30 6.40 -10.61
C LYS A 305 -43.60 5.76 -11.08
N ASN A 306 -44.55 6.57 -11.53
CA ASN A 306 -45.89 6.10 -11.91
C ASN A 306 -46.04 5.76 -13.40
N ASN A 307 -45.08 6.14 -14.28
CA ASN A 307 -45.16 5.84 -15.73
C ASN A 307 -44.03 4.96 -16.28
N LEU A 308 -42.79 5.01 -15.77
CA LEU A 308 -41.63 4.40 -16.44
C LEU A 308 -41.73 2.87 -16.54
N MET A 309 -41.70 2.18 -15.41
CA MET A 309 -41.94 0.73 -15.37
C MET A 309 -43.43 0.36 -15.53
N PRO A 310 -44.41 1.12 -14.97
CA PRO A 310 -45.81 0.74 -15.11
C PRO A 310 -46.40 0.80 -16.53
N ARG A 311 -45.88 1.68 -17.40
CA ARG A 311 -46.48 2.00 -18.72
C ARG A 311 -45.48 2.13 -19.87
N ILE A 312 -44.47 2.99 -19.74
CA ILE A 312 -43.56 3.35 -20.84
C ILE A 312 -42.76 2.13 -21.32
N LEU A 313 -42.17 1.37 -20.39
CA LEU A 313 -41.46 0.13 -20.74
C LEU A 313 -42.40 -0.94 -21.32
N PRO A 314 -43.57 -1.27 -20.71
CA PRO A 314 -44.57 -2.15 -21.32
C PRO A 314 -44.98 -1.76 -22.74
N ASP A 315 -45.22 -0.47 -23.02
CA ASP A 315 -45.57 0.02 -24.37
C ASP A 315 -44.40 -0.17 -25.36
N LEU A 316 -43.16 0.13 -24.94
CA LEU A 316 -41.92 -0.06 -25.72
C LEU A 316 -41.60 -1.54 -26.03
N LEU A 317 -41.91 -2.45 -25.09
CA LEU A 317 -41.72 -3.90 -25.30
C LEU A 317 -42.84 -4.49 -26.17
N LYS A 318 -44.10 -4.07 -25.95
CA LYS A 318 -45.26 -4.51 -26.73
C LYS A 318 -45.19 -4.08 -28.20
N SER A 319 -44.59 -2.93 -28.47
CA SER A 319 -44.32 -2.44 -29.84
C SER A 319 -43.06 -3.04 -30.47
N GLY A 320 -42.20 -3.71 -29.70
CA GLY A 320 -40.95 -4.31 -30.18
C GLY A 320 -39.84 -3.31 -30.52
N TYR A 321 -39.96 -2.05 -30.11
CA TYR A 321 -38.95 -1.02 -30.39
C TYR A 321 -37.69 -1.18 -29.54
N ILE A 322 -37.83 -1.62 -28.28
CA ILE A 322 -36.68 -1.98 -27.44
C ILE A 322 -36.40 -3.47 -27.60
N LYS A 323 -35.20 -3.79 -28.09
CA LYS A 323 -34.65 -5.14 -28.10
C LYS A 323 -33.91 -5.39 -26.78
N PRO A 324 -34.14 -6.52 -26.08
CA PRO A 324 -33.35 -6.89 -24.92
C PRO A 324 -31.89 -7.16 -25.30
N ALA A 325 -30.99 -7.00 -24.34
CA ALA A 325 -29.59 -7.39 -24.52
C ALA A 325 -29.43 -8.93 -24.65
N PRO A 326 -28.41 -9.43 -25.38
CA PRO A 326 -28.06 -10.85 -25.36
C PRO A 326 -27.71 -11.34 -23.94
N VAL A 327 -28.08 -12.58 -23.61
CA VAL A 327 -27.97 -13.13 -22.24
C VAL A 327 -27.14 -14.41 -22.19
N LEU A 328 -26.20 -14.50 -21.24
CA LEU A 328 -25.42 -15.71 -20.96
C LEU A 328 -26.09 -16.49 -19.81
N LEU A 329 -27.08 -17.32 -20.15
CA LEU A 329 -27.85 -18.09 -19.17
C LEU A 329 -26.97 -19.13 -18.44
N GLN A 330 -27.07 -19.16 -17.11
CA GLN A 330 -26.59 -20.28 -16.29
C GLN A 330 -27.77 -21.19 -15.94
N ASP A 331 -27.83 -22.36 -16.60
CA ASP A 331 -28.90 -23.36 -16.47
C ASP A 331 -28.51 -24.53 -15.54
N LYS A 332 -27.23 -24.87 -15.49
CA LYS A 332 -26.68 -26.06 -14.81
C LYS A 332 -26.14 -25.77 -13.41
N GLY A 333 -26.32 -26.74 -12.51
CA GLY A 333 -25.88 -26.69 -11.11
C GLY A 333 -26.98 -26.30 -10.13
N THR A 334 -26.69 -26.37 -8.84
CA THR A 334 -27.56 -25.89 -7.74
C THR A 334 -27.76 -24.36 -7.80
N PHE A 335 -28.68 -23.81 -6.99
CA PHE A 335 -28.93 -22.36 -7.00
C PHE A 335 -27.68 -21.59 -6.54
N LYS A 336 -27.02 -22.06 -5.48
CA LYS A 336 -25.70 -21.57 -5.05
C LYS A 336 -24.63 -21.65 -6.15
N GLU A 337 -24.53 -22.77 -6.88
CA GLU A 337 -23.56 -22.92 -7.97
C GLU A 337 -23.82 -21.96 -9.14
N ARG A 338 -25.08 -21.81 -9.57
CA ARG A 338 -25.45 -20.89 -10.66
C ARG A 338 -25.11 -19.44 -10.31
N VAL A 339 -25.40 -19.01 -9.08
CA VAL A 339 -25.01 -17.68 -8.58
C VAL A 339 -23.50 -17.57 -8.41
N GLY A 340 -22.83 -18.59 -7.86
CA GLY A 340 -21.38 -18.59 -7.68
C GLY A 340 -20.62 -18.44 -8.99
N LYS A 341 -21.03 -19.18 -10.03
CA LYS A 341 -20.49 -19.08 -11.38
C LYS A 341 -20.86 -17.76 -12.06
N GLY A 342 -22.04 -17.21 -11.79
CA GLY A 342 -22.40 -15.84 -12.19
C GLY A 342 -21.45 -14.79 -11.60
N LEU A 343 -21.18 -14.85 -10.29
CA LEU A 343 -20.19 -13.99 -9.63
C LEU A 343 -18.77 -14.23 -10.17
N GLU A 344 -18.39 -15.46 -10.48
CA GLU A 344 -17.08 -15.79 -11.07
C GLU A 344 -16.91 -15.15 -12.45
N LEU A 345 -17.84 -15.38 -13.38
CA LEU A 345 -17.85 -14.76 -14.71
C LEU A 345 -17.87 -13.22 -14.65
N LEU A 346 -18.55 -12.63 -13.65
CA LEU A 346 -18.58 -11.18 -13.44
C LEU A 346 -17.28 -10.64 -12.80
N ARG A 347 -16.58 -11.44 -11.98
CA ARG A 347 -15.23 -11.11 -11.48
C ARG A 347 -14.16 -11.28 -12.56
N GLU A 348 -14.34 -12.20 -13.50
CA GLU A 348 -13.46 -12.41 -14.65
C GLU A 348 -13.60 -11.28 -15.67
N ASN A 349 -14.83 -10.92 -16.06
CA ASN A 349 -15.09 -9.77 -16.93
C ASN A 349 -14.67 -8.42 -16.30
N LYS A 350 -14.53 -8.35 -14.96
CA LYS A 350 -13.95 -7.19 -14.25
C LYS A 350 -12.41 -7.12 -14.25
N ARG A 351 -11.69 -8.07 -14.85
CA ARG A 351 -10.20 -8.03 -14.88
C ARG A 351 -9.61 -7.10 -15.94
N THR A 352 -10.43 -6.50 -16.80
CA THR A 352 -10.00 -5.52 -17.82
C THR A 352 -10.00 -4.07 -17.33
N GLU A 353 -9.57 -3.82 -16.09
CA GLU A 353 -9.39 -2.44 -15.60
C GLU A 353 -8.28 -2.25 -14.54
N GLY A 354 -7.04 -2.40 -14.98
CA GLY A 354 -6.00 -1.39 -14.71
C GLY A 354 -5.75 -0.69 -16.04
N CYS A 355 -6.05 0.61 -16.16
CA CYS A 355 -6.41 1.14 -17.47
C CYS A 355 -5.22 1.59 -18.36
N SER A 356 -4.61 0.61 -19.01
CA SER A 356 -3.86 0.76 -20.27
C SER A 356 -4.12 -0.47 -21.14
N GLU A 357 -4.49 -0.28 -22.41
CA GLU A 357 -4.81 -1.34 -23.39
C GLU A 357 -6.09 -2.17 -23.12
N ILE A 358 -7.18 -1.45 -22.84
CA ILE A 358 -8.49 -1.56 -23.51
C ILE A 358 -8.78 -2.93 -24.20
N ASP A 359 -9.50 -3.85 -23.53
CA ASP A 359 -10.01 -5.08 -24.17
C ASP A 359 -11.36 -5.61 -23.62
N CYS A 360 -12.30 -4.69 -23.34
CA CYS A 360 -13.69 -4.99 -22.99
C CYS A 360 -14.42 -5.94 -23.99
N LEU A 361 -14.99 -7.00 -23.41
CA LEU A 361 -16.07 -7.86 -23.91
C LEU A 361 -15.73 -8.79 -25.09
N GLU A 362 -15.77 -10.09 -24.79
CA GLU A 362 -16.05 -11.24 -25.67
C GLU A 362 -17.16 -12.09 -25.03
N PRO A 363 -18.41 -12.09 -25.53
CA PRO A 363 -19.33 -13.19 -25.24
C PRO A 363 -18.93 -14.37 -26.11
N SER A 364 -18.53 -15.47 -25.48
CA SER A 364 -18.17 -16.73 -26.15
C SER A 364 -19.40 -17.49 -26.68
N HIS A 365 -20.23 -16.80 -27.48
CA HIS A 365 -21.28 -17.42 -28.24
C HIS A 365 -20.69 -18.32 -29.33
N ARG A 366 -20.85 -19.63 -29.15
CA ARG A 366 -21.02 -20.51 -30.29
C ARG A 366 -22.34 -20.13 -30.99
N ASP A 367 -22.22 -19.83 -32.28
CA ASP A 367 -23.26 -19.92 -33.31
C ASP A 367 -24.61 -19.22 -33.04
N LEU A 368 -24.69 -17.91 -33.34
CA LEU A 368 -25.96 -17.22 -33.63
C LEU A 368 -25.84 -16.27 -34.84
N VAL A 369 -25.98 -16.83 -36.03
CA VAL A 369 -26.32 -16.11 -37.28
C VAL A 369 -27.55 -16.81 -37.88
N PRO A 370 -28.62 -16.10 -38.29
CA PRO A 370 -29.87 -16.73 -38.69
C PRO A 370 -29.75 -17.42 -40.06
N SER A 371 -29.94 -18.74 -40.08
CA SER A 371 -30.18 -19.52 -41.29
C SER A 371 -31.64 -19.98 -41.35
N THR A 372 -32.38 -19.53 -42.36
CA THR A 372 -33.77 -19.96 -42.59
C THR A 372 -33.83 -21.28 -43.34
N THR A 373 -34.03 -22.37 -42.61
CA THR A 373 -34.59 -23.61 -43.20
C THR A 373 -35.57 -24.24 -42.21
N GLN A 374 -36.73 -24.66 -42.68
CA GLN A 374 -37.63 -25.55 -41.94
C GLN A 374 -36.97 -26.94 -41.80
N LEU A 375 -37.39 -27.74 -40.82
CA LEU A 375 -38.14 -28.97 -41.10
C LEU A 375 -38.68 -29.64 -39.83
N GLU A 376 -39.58 -30.60 -40.04
CA GLU A 376 -40.28 -31.36 -39.01
C GLU A 376 -39.46 -32.57 -38.48
N MET A 377 -40.10 -33.42 -37.68
CA MET A 377 -39.48 -34.51 -36.91
C MET A 377 -39.13 -35.78 -37.75
N ILE A 378 -38.76 -36.85 -37.00
CA ILE A 378 -38.69 -38.29 -37.38
C ILE A 378 -37.46 -38.73 -38.24
N PRO A 379 -37.03 -40.02 -38.26
CA PRO A 379 -35.77 -40.34 -37.57
C PRO A 379 -34.79 -41.31 -38.29
N THR A 380 -33.75 -41.73 -37.55
CA THR A 380 -32.95 -42.98 -37.68
C THR A 380 -31.96 -43.20 -38.84
N THR A 381 -30.71 -43.46 -38.43
CA THR A 381 -29.73 -44.44 -38.97
C THR A 381 -28.95 -44.24 -40.29
N ASN A 382 -27.63 -44.46 -40.15
CA ASN A 382 -26.68 -45.15 -41.05
C ASN A 382 -25.99 -44.45 -42.26
N ARG A 383 -24.64 -44.45 -42.16
CA ARG A 383 -23.63 -44.80 -43.20
C ARG A 383 -23.40 -43.92 -44.45
N SER A 384 -22.35 -43.09 -44.32
CA SER A 384 -21.03 -43.29 -45.00
C SER A 384 -20.71 -42.73 -46.41
N LEU A 385 -19.39 -42.67 -46.67
CA LEU A 385 -18.65 -42.61 -47.96
C LEU A 385 -18.40 -41.25 -48.66
N ALA A 386 -17.33 -40.57 -48.19
CA ALA A 386 -16.09 -40.24 -48.94
C ALA A 386 -16.11 -39.59 -50.36
N ALA A 387 -15.26 -38.57 -50.60
CA ALA A 387 -13.99 -38.72 -51.35
C ALA A 387 -13.31 -37.41 -51.88
N LYS A 388 -11.96 -37.38 -51.83
CA LYS A 388 -10.96 -36.82 -52.80
C LYS A 388 -10.81 -35.29 -53.11
N HIS A 389 -9.57 -34.81 -52.85
CA HIS A 389 -8.65 -33.95 -53.66
C HIS A 389 -9.10 -32.57 -54.22
N LEU A 390 -8.38 -31.43 -54.02
CA LEU A 390 -7.05 -31.00 -54.56
C LEU A 390 -6.94 -31.04 -56.12
N PRO A 391 -6.17 -30.17 -56.82
CA PRO A 391 -5.51 -28.87 -56.46
C PRO A 391 -5.37 -27.80 -57.62
N LYS A 392 -4.49 -26.79 -57.44
CA LYS A 392 -3.70 -26.00 -58.45
C LYS A 392 -4.37 -24.88 -59.28
N ALA A 393 -3.65 -23.96 -59.98
CA ALA A 393 -2.38 -23.21 -59.73
C ALA A 393 -1.96 -22.29 -60.92
N LEU A 394 -1.24 -21.17 -60.62
CA LEU A 394 -0.25 -20.40 -61.43
C LEU A 394 -0.62 -19.77 -62.81
N VAL A 395 0.02 -18.61 -63.12
CA VAL A 395 0.95 -18.39 -64.28
C VAL A 395 1.58 -16.96 -64.21
N ARG A 396 2.67 -16.71 -64.97
CA ARG A 396 3.55 -15.49 -64.98
C ARG A 396 3.39 -14.63 -66.26
N ALA A 397 3.87 -13.38 -66.24
CA ALA A 397 4.65 -12.76 -67.34
C ALA A 397 5.46 -11.50 -66.91
N ASN A 398 6.56 -11.20 -67.61
CA ASN A 398 7.35 -9.94 -67.59
C ASN A 398 7.23 -9.25 -68.97
N VAL A 399 7.65 -7.96 -69.13
CA VAL A 399 8.48 -7.47 -70.28
C VAL A 399 8.86 -5.97 -70.24
N SER A 400 10.10 -5.66 -70.69
CA SER A 400 10.70 -4.41 -71.23
C SER A 400 10.67 -3.03 -70.50
N SER A 401 11.86 -2.40 -70.43
CA SER A 401 12.13 -0.94 -70.54
C SER A 401 12.33 -0.55 -72.03
N PRO A 402 12.34 0.74 -72.48
CA PRO A 402 13.51 1.64 -72.23
C PRO A 402 13.30 3.19 -72.31
N GLY A 403 14.31 3.96 -71.85
CA GLY A 403 14.88 5.04 -72.69
C GLY A 403 14.74 6.53 -72.30
N LEU A 404 15.91 7.20 -72.34
CA LEU A 404 16.18 8.63 -72.67
C LEU A 404 16.01 9.77 -71.62
N ALA A 405 16.91 10.74 -71.78
CA ALA A 405 17.07 12.04 -71.12
C ALA A 405 17.23 13.11 -72.27
N PRO A 406 17.72 14.37 -72.13
CA PRO A 406 18.35 15.07 -70.99
C PRO A 406 17.91 16.54 -70.78
N VAL A 407 18.56 17.26 -69.84
CA VAL A 407 19.27 18.55 -70.06
C VAL A 407 20.02 18.95 -68.76
N ARG A 408 21.14 19.68 -68.89
CA ARG A 408 21.92 20.25 -67.78
C ARG A 408 21.83 21.78 -67.78
N LEU A 409 22.00 22.40 -66.61
CA LEU A 409 22.78 23.64 -66.47
C LEU A 409 23.40 23.71 -65.07
N ALA A 410 24.54 24.39 -64.93
CA ALA A 410 25.29 24.53 -63.68
C ALA A 410 26.17 25.79 -63.70
N SER A 411 26.40 26.39 -62.54
CA SER A 411 27.44 27.43 -62.34
C SER A 411 27.80 27.56 -60.86
N THR A 412 29.05 27.95 -60.59
CA THR A 412 29.66 28.15 -59.26
C THR A 412 30.02 29.63 -59.03
N LEU A 413 30.20 30.07 -57.77
CA LEU A 413 31.42 30.79 -57.27
C LEU A 413 31.25 31.64 -55.97
N ALA A 414 32.34 31.69 -55.19
CA ALA A 414 32.93 32.82 -54.44
C ALA A 414 32.19 33.63 -53.32
N VAL A 415 32.54 33.35 -52.06
CA VAL A 415 33.36 34.20 -51.13
C VAL A 415 33.12 35.74 -51.03
N LYS A 416 32.58 36.20 -49.87
CA LYS A 416 32.82 37.47 -49.09
C LYS A 416 32.63 38.85 -49.81
N PRO A 417 32.55 40.02 -49.10
CA PRO A 417 32.91 40.33 -47.69
C PRO A 417 31.84 41.14 -46.88
N SER A 418 32.25 41.70 -45.74
CA SER A 418 31.52 42.72 -44.96
C SER A 418 31.90 44.16 -45.39
N PRO A 419 31.07 45.16 -45.02
CA PRO A 419 31.47 46.17 -44.03
C PRO A 419 30.50 46.19 -42.80
N ARG A 420 30.79 46.67 -41.57
CA ARG A 420 31.16 48.05 -41.11
C ARG A 420 30.08 49.10 -41.49
N THR A 421 29.69 50.15 -40.75
CA THR A 421 30.17 50.93 -39.57
C THR A 421 29.08 51.99 -39.24
N ARG A 422 28.90 52.68 -38.09
CA ARG A 422 29.52 52.80 -36.74
C ARG A 422 28.61 53.71 -35.83
N PHE A 423 28.96 53.87 -34.54
CA PHE A 423 28.79 55.11 -33.71
C PHE A 423 27.35 55.53 -33.30
N THR A 424 27.05 56.36 -32.27
CA THR A 424 27.71 56.98 -31.06
C THR A 424 26.61 57.68 -30.22
N SER A 425 26.72 58.11 -28.94
CA SER A 425 27.43 57.72 -27.70
C SER A 425 27.08 58.80 -26.62
N LEU A 426 27.87 58.95 -25.52
CA LEU A 426 27.83 60.06 -24.51
C LEU A 426 26.67 59.99 -23.48
N LEU A 427 26.78 60.47 -22.21
CA LEU A 427 27.91 60.97 -21.37
C LEU A 427 27.50 60.91 -19.86
N ASN A 428 28.48 60.71 -18.95
CA ASN A 428 28.59 61.19 -17.54
C ASN A 428 27.47 60.87 -16.51
N ASP A 429 27.67 60.81 -15.18
CA ASP A 429 28.82 60.96 -14.25
C ASP A 429 28.43 60.30 -12.87
N HIS A 430 29.19 60.21 -11.75
CA HIS A 430 30.56 60.59 -11.34
C HIS A 430 31.08 59.59 -10.24
N ARG A 431 32.21 59.89 -9.58
CA ARG A 431 32.71 59.27 -8.31
C ARG A 431 33.49 60.30 -7.46
N PRO A 432 33.77 60.07 -6.15
CA PRO A 432 35.13 59.63 -5.74
C PRO A 432 35.17 58.71 -4.47
N HIS A 433 35.91 57.59 -4.44
CA HIS A 433 37.31 57.37 -3.93
C HIS A 433 37.48 57.23 -2.40
N ALA A 434 38.48 56.53 -1.83
CA ALA A 434 39.67 55.78 -2.33
C ALA A 434 39.80 54.39 -1.60
N LYS A 435 40.65 53.38 -1.92
CA LYS A 435 42.00 53.24 -2.56
C LYS A 435 43.20 53.78 -1.73
N PRO A 436 44.48 53.39 -1.99
CA PRO A 436 45.07 52.41 -2.95
C PRO A 436 45.33 51.03 -2.28
N GLN A 437 46.31 50.12 -2.52
CA GLN A 437 47.38 49.77 -3.52
C GLN A 437 47.68 48.24 -3.32
N GLN A 438 48.12 47.31 -4.20
CA GLN A 438 48.80 47.20 -5.51
C GLN A 438 50.34 46.88 -5.47
N PRO A 439 50.92 46.05 -6.40
CA PRO A 439 51.97 45.03 -6.10
C PRO A 439 53.31 45.09 -6.91
N LEU A 440 54.22 44.13 -6.69
CA LEU A 440 55.48 43.81 -7.43
C LEU A 440 55.76 42.29 -7.32
N SER A 441 56.60 41.57 -8.09
CA SER A 441 57.17 41.63 -9.47
C SER A 441 57.68 40.17 -9.79
N ARG A 442 58.16 39.72 -10.96
CA ARG A 442 59.04 40.29 -12.00
C ARG A 442 59.01 39.38 -13.26
N SER A 443 59.55 39.84 -14.40
CA SER A 443 59.57 39.13 -15.70
C SER A 443 60.99 38.84 -16.22
N TYR A 444 61.10 37.98 -17.26
CA TYR A 444 62.10 37.89 -18.36
C TYR A 444 62.12 36.44 -18.91
N ALA A 445 62.25 36.11 -20.21
CA ALA A 445 62.22 36.88 -21.47
C ALA A 445 61.75 35.94 -22.63
N SER A 446 61.02 36.37 -23.68
CA SER A 446 61.52 36.74 -25.04
C SER A 446 62.37 35.65 -25.77
N ASP A 447 62.26 35.39 -27.08
CA ASP A 447 61.39 35.93 -28.13
C ASP A 447 61.40 35.04 -29.41
N SER A 448 60.72 35.49 -30.47
CA SER A 448 60.83 34.99 -31.87
C SER A 448 61.61 36.01 -32.74
N PRO A 449 61.83 35.85 -34.07
CA PRO A 449 61.78 34.69 -34.97
C PRO A 449 63.05 34.52 -35.89
N SER A 450 63.15 33.42 -36.65
CA SER A 450 63.72 33.42 -38.03
C SER A 450 63.43 32.09 -38.76
N ALA A 451 63.81 31.99 -40.04
CA ALA A 451 63.58 30.84 -40.92
C ALA A 451 64.88 30.08 -41.30
N TYR A 452 64.73 29.05 -42.14
CA TYR A 452 65.73 28.15 -42.73
C TYR A 452 66.28 26.98 -41.87
N ALA A 453 66.29 25.82 -42.52
CA ALA A 453 67.07 24.61 -42.21
C ALA A 453 68.47 24.72 -42.89
N PRO A 454 69.49 23.84 -42.65
CA PRO A 454 69.36 22.44 -42.19
C PRO A 454 70.49 21.85 -41.28
N ALA A 455 70.40 20.53 -41.05
CA ALA A 455 71.48 19.54 -40.86
C ALA A 455 71.93 19.05 -39.46
N SER A 456 72.21 17.74 -39.41
CA SER A 456 73.12 16.95 -38.53
C SER A 456 72.86 16.77 -37.01
N PHE A 457 72.25 15.62 -36.67
CA PHE A 457 72.80 14.52 -35.83
C PHE A 457 73.55 14.78 -34.50
N ASN A 458 72.96 14.35 -33.36
CA ASN A 458 73.27 13.12 -32.60
C ASN A 458 72.53 13.11 -31.22
N HIS A 459 71.82 12.06 -30.80
CA HIS A 459 72.28 10.84 -30.07
C HIS A 459 73.05 11.15 -28.74
N THR A 460 72.77 10.53 -27.58
CA THR A 460 72.17 9.19 -27.29
C THR A 460 71.18 9.11 -26.11
N THR A 461 70.34 8.07 -26.19
CA THR A 461 69.54 7.41 -25.14
C THR A 461 70.16 7.22 -23.75
N ALA A 462 69.35 7.36 -22.69
CA ALA A 462 69.54 6.67 -21.40
C ALA A 462 68.25 6.56 -20.53
N GLU A 463 67.52 7.65 -20.33
CA GLU A 463 66.80 7.87 -19.05
C GLU A 463 65.28 7.65 -19.03
N ARG A 464 64.68 7.07 -20.08
CA ARG A 464 63.21 7.06 -20.27
C ARG A 464 62.46 5.79 -19.84
N ALA A 465 63.01 4.99 -18.92
CA ALA A 465 62.49 3.63 -18.61
C ALA A 465 62.37 3.31 -17.10
N ARG A 466 61.75 4.20 -16.30
CA ARG A 466 61.46 3.92 -14.86
C ARG A 466 60.36 4.81 -14.22
N ARG A 467 59.23 5.04 -14.92
CA ARG A 467 58.07 5.79 -14.35
C ARG A 467 56.71 5.27 -14.84
N THR A 468 56.30 4.15 -14.25
CA THR A 468 54.96 3.51 -14.30
C THR A 468 54.86 2.68 -13.00
N ASP A 469 53.78 2.66 -12.23
CA ASP A 469 52.51 3.40 -12.28
C ASP A 469 52.04 3.68 -10.84
N ARG A 470 51.20 4.70 -10.61
CA ARG A 470 50.51 4.96 -9.34
C ARG A 470 49.07 5.33 -9.66
N THR A 471 48.18 4.36 -9.53
CA THR A 471 46.74 4.52 -9.75
C THR A 471 46.16 5.64 -8.88
N THR A 472 45.60 6.66 -9.52
CA THR A 472 44.97 7.80 -8.85
C THR A 472 43.51 7.49 -8.54
N ARG A 473 43.20 7.21 -7.26
CA ARG A 473 41.83 7.13 -6.74
C ARG A 473 41.06 8.41 -7.15
N ARG A 474 39.87 8.25 -7.71
CA ARG A 474 38.99 9.35 -8.10
C ARG A 474 38.37 10.00 -6.87
N PRO A 475 38.09 11.31 -6.88
CA PRO A 475 37.29 11.94 -5.83
C PRO A 475 35.85 11.39 -5.83
N HIS A 476 35.19 11.46 -4.68
CA HIS A 476 33.73 11.29 -4.60
C HIS A 476 33.01 12.49 -5.22
N PHE A 477 31.69 12.36 -5.37
CA PHE A 477 30.79 13.44 -5.77
C PHE A 477 30.84 14.64 -4.80
N ASP A 478 30.71 15.85 -5.31
CA ASP A 478 30.57 17.07 -4.50
C ASP A 478 29.20 17.13 -3.80
N LYS A 479 28.16 16.61 -4.46
CA LYS A 479 26.76 16.63 -4.02
C LYS A 479 25.99 15.42 -4.56
N ILE A 480 25.23 14.77 -3.67
CA ILE A 480 24.31 13.68 -4.01
C ILE A 480 22.89 13.99 -3.54
N LEU A 481 21.90 13.45 -4.24
CA LEU A 481 20.50 13.44 -3.83
C LEU A 481 20.11 12.07 -3.25
N ILE A 482 19.27 12.08 -2.22
CA ILE A 482 18.83 10.89 -1.50
C ILE A 482 17.33 10.74 -1.74
N ALA A 483 16.96 9.82 -2.63
CA ALA A 483 15.58 9.62 -3.09
C ALA A 483 14.75 8.73 -2.13
N ASN A 484 14.86 9.00 -0.83
CA ASN A 484 14.25 8.21 0.24
C ASN A 484 13.97 9.07 1.50
N ARG A 485 13.46 8.47 2.57
CA ARG A 485 13.03 9.13 3.82
C ARG A 485 13.47 8.38 5.08
N GLY A 486 13.16 8.93 6.26
CA GLY A 486 13.25 8.19 7.53
C GLY A 486 14.69 7.76 7.90
N GLU A 487 14.84 6.62 8.57
CA GLU A 487 16.14 6.15 9.08
C GLU A 487 17.18 5.99 7.98
N ILE A 488 16.79 5.43 6.83
CA ILE A 488 17.73 5.15 5.74
C ILE A 488 18.25 6.43 5.08
N ALA A 489 17.42 7.47 4.96
CA ALA A 489 17.91 8.77 4.52
C ALA A 489 18.90 9.36 5.55
N CYS A 490 18.60 9.25 6.85
CA CYS A 490 19.52 9.68 7.92
C CYS A 490 20.85 8.89 7.93
N ARG A 491 20.80 7.58 7.67
CA ARG A 491 21.95 6.66 7.51
C ARG A 491 22.85 7.08 6.36
N VAL A 492 22.29 7.45 5.21
CA VAL A 492 23.06 7.90 4.03
C VAL A 492 23.62 9.30 4.22
N ILE A 493 22.84 10.25 4.76
CA ILE A 493 23.33 11.60 5.11
C ILE A 493 24.53 11.53 6.06
N ARG A 494 24.51 10.62 7.05
CA ARG A 494 25.64 10.41 7.97
C ARG A 494 26.94 10.07 7.26
N THR A 495 26.93 9.12 6.31
CA THR A 495 28.14 8.77 5.54
C THR A 495 28.52 9.85 4.52
N ALA A 496 27.56 10.49 3.85
CA ALA A 496 27.85 11.61 2.95
C ALA A 496 28.60 12.73 3.70
N ARG A 497 28.09 13.15 4.87
CA ARG A 497 28.71 14.15 5.74
C ARG A 497 30.09 13.72 6.27
N LYS A 498 30.26 12.44 6.66
CA LYS A 498 31.55 11.84 7.07
C LYS A 498 32.62 11.98 5.97
N LEU A 499 32.22 11.86 4.70
CA LEU A 499 33.09 11.95 3.53
C LEU A 499 33.22 13.38 2.95
N GLY A 500 32.52 14.37 3.52
CA GLY A 500 32.47 15.75 3.02
C GLY A 500 31.58 15.96 1.78
N VAL A 501 30.79 14.96 1.39
CA VAL A 501 29.84 15.00 0.28
C VAL A 501 28.56 15.71 0.72
N LYS A 502 28.10 16.71 -0.04
CA LYS A 502 26.85 17.42 0.28
C LYS A 502 25.62 16.56 0.00
N SER A 503 24.61 16.69 0.84
CA SER A 503 23.41 15.87 0.84
C SER A 503 22.16 16.68 0.50
N VAL A 504 21.38 16.20 -0.48
CA VAL A 504 20.06 16.76 -0.84
C VAL A 504 18.98 15.75 -0.46
N ALA A 505 18.08 16.14 0.44
CA ALA A 505 16.88 15.36 0.76
C ALA A 505 15.68 15.73 -0.13
N VAL A 506 14.77 14.77 -0.30
CA VAL A 506 13.42 15.03 -0.81
C VAL A 506 12.38 14.68 0.24
N TYR A 507 11.28 15.45 0.28
CA TYR A 507 10.21 15.27 1.25
C TYR A 507 8.81 15.46 0.68
N SER A 508 7.85 14.73 1.23
CA SER A 508 6.42 15.03 1.05
C SER A 508 5.98 16.12 2.01
N GLU A 509 4.82 16.73 1.79
CA GLU A 509 4.24 17.70 2.73
C GLU A 509 4.11 17.17 4.18
N ALA A 510 3.89 15.86 4.35
CA ALA A 510 3.84 15.20 5.67
C ALA A 510 5.23 14.92 6.28
N ASP A 511 6.28 14.87 5.47
CA ASP A 511 7.68 14.66 5.90
C ASP A 511 8.46 15.97 6.13
N LYS A 512 7.81 17.12 6.02
CA LYS A 512 8.44 18.45 6.13
C LYS A 512 9.32 18.63 7.37
N ASP A 513 8.87 18.12 8.50
CA ASP A 513 9.58 18.25 9.79
C ASP A 513 10.32 16.96 10.19
N SER A 514 10.41 15.95 9.30
CA SER A 514 11.09 14.67 9.53
C SER A 514 12.61 14.82 9.67
N LEU A 515 13.24 13.89 10.41
CA LEU A 515 14.65 14.00 10.80
C LEU A 515 15.61 14.09 9.60
N HIS A 516 15.34 13.41 8.49
CA HIS A 516 16.20 13.45 7.31
C HIS A 516 16.18 14.82 6.61
N VAL A 517 15.07 15.57 6.70
CA VAL A 517 14.97 16.95 6.21
C VAL A 517 15.82 17.89 7.07
N GLN A 518 15.77 17.72 8.40
CA GLN A 518 16.59 18.49 9.34
C GLN A 518 18.09 18.17 9.25
N MET A 519 18.45 17.00 8.70
CA MET A 519 19.84 16.54 8.57
C MET A 519 20.50 16.88 7.24
N ALA A 520 19.76 17.09 6.15
CA ALA A 520 20.36 17.36 4.84
C ALA A 520 20.91 18.80 4.73
N ASP A 521 21.85 19.01 3.81
CA ASP A 521 22.39 20.35 3.52
C ASP A 521 21.37 21.19 2.72
N GLU A 522 20.58 20.54 1.88
CA GLU A 522 19.45 21.10 1.12
C GLU A 522 18.27 20.12 1.15
N ALA A 523 17.04 20.62 1.11
CA ALA A 523 15.84 19.76 1.07
C ALA A 523 14.73 20.35 0.20
N TYR A 524 14.08 19.50 -0.59
CA TYR A 524 13.05 19.92 -1.56
C TYR A 524 11.74 19.15 -1.39
N CYS A 525 10.61 19.86 -1.35
CA CYS A 525 9.31 19.23 -1.36
C CYS A 525 8.99 18.69 -2.76
N ILE A 526 8.57 17.43 -2.85
CA ILE A 526 8.30 16.72 -4.12
C ILE A 526 6.82 16.37 -4.35
N GLY A 527 5.94 16.58 -3.36
CA GLY A 527 4.50 16.33 -3.52
C GLY A 527 3.75 16.11 -2.19
N PRO A 528 2.45 15.76 -2.26
CA PRO A 528 1.65 15.44 -1.09
C PRO A 528 2.07 14.10 -0.44
N ALA A 529 1.47 13.77 0.70
CA ALA A 529 1.82 12.60 1.51
C ALA A 529 1.80 11.24 0.75
N PRO A 530 0.85 10.93 -0.17
CA PRO A 530 0.86 9.65 -0.88
C PRO A 530 2.15 9.44 -1.68
N SER A 531 2.88 8.36 -1.40
CA SER A 531 4.20 8.09 -2.01
C SER A 531 4.14 7.95 -3.54
N SER A 532 2.99 7.57 -4.11
CA SER A 532 2.72 7.58 -5.56
C SER A 532 2.92 8.94 -6.23
N GLU A 533 2.72 10.01 -5.48
CA GLU A 533 2.68 11.39 -5.99
C GLU A 533 3.91 12.18 -5.54
N SER A 534 4.60 11.70 -4.49
CA SER A 534 5.91 12.16 -4.02
C SER A 534 7.03 11.16 -4.35
N TYR A 535 7.40 10.25 -3.43
CA TYR A 535 8.64 9.46 -3.51
C TYR A 535 8.78 8.48 -4.70
N LEU A 536 7.68 8.11 -5.36
CA LEU A 536 7.68 7.29 -6.59
C LEU A 536 7.69 8.13 -7.87
N ASN A 537 7.63 9.46 -7.76
CA ASN A 537 7.56 10.39 -8.89
C ASN A 537 8.97 10.67 -9.44
N MET A 538 9.40 9.84 -10.40
CA MET A 538 10.70 9.94 -11.05
C MET A 538 10.97 11.34 -11.62
N ASP A 539 9.96 11.97 -12.24
CA ASP A 539 10.10 13.26 -12.90
C ASP A 539 10.42 14.38 -11.90
N ARG A 540 9.73 14.40 -10.74
CA ARG A 540 10.03 15.36 -9.66
C ARG A 540 11.41 15.13 -9.04
N ILE A 541 11.85 13.88 -8.92
CA ILE A 541 13.17 13.57 -8.36
C ILE A 541 14.28 14.01 -9.33
N ILE A 542 14.12 13.76 -10.64
CA ILE A 542 15.03 14.23 -11.69
C ILE A 542 15.04 15.78 -11.76
N GLU A 543 13.87 16.43 -11.71
CA GLU A 543 13.74 17.89 -11.63
C GLU A 543 14.55 18.49 -10.46
N VAL A 544 14.46 17.88 -9.27
CA VAL A 544 15.24 18.31 -8.10
C VAL A 544 16.74 18.03 -8.28
N CYS A 545 17.15 16.96 -8.96
CA CYS A 545 18.58 16.71 -9.26
C CYS A 545 19.16 17.87 -10.08
N HIS A 546 18.50 18.28 -11.17
CA HIS A 546 18.94 19.42 -11.98
C HIS A 546 18.89 20.75 -11.20
N ARG A 547 17.84 20.99 -10.40
CA ARG A 547 17.67 22.22 -9.61
C ARG A 547 18.68 22.38 -8.47
N SER A 548 19.11 21.28 -7.87
CA SER A 548 20.12 21.27 -6.80
C SER A 548 21.55 21.12 -7.33
N GLY A 549 21.72 20.61 -8.55
CA GLY A 549 23.04 20.26 -9.10
C GLY A 549 23.63 18.99 -8.46
N ALA A 550 22.78 18.02 -8.10
CA ALA A 550 23.23 16.72 -7.60
C ALA A 550 23.84 15.89 -8.73
N GLN A 551 25.05 15.35 -8.52
CA GLN A 551 25.81 14.58 -9.51
C GLN A 551 25.41 13.10 -9.53
N ALA A 552 24.83 12.62 -8.43
CA ALA A 552 24.41 11.23 -8.27
C ALA A 552 23.17 11.12 -7.38
N VAL A 553 22.39 10.05 -7.56
CA VAL A 553 21.23 9.70 -6.73
C VAL A 553 21.51 8.42 -5.96
N HIS A 554 21.38 8.50 -4.64
CA HIS A 554 21.30 7.33 -3.77
C HIS A 554 19.81 6.99 -3.56
N PRO A 555 19.30 5.86 -4.08
CA PRO A 555 17.89 5.50 -3.94
C PRO A 555 17.53 5.06 -2.51
N GLY A 556 18.54 4.73 -1.70
CA GLY A 556 18.39 4.27 -0.32
C GLY A 556 18.65 2.77 -0.20
N SER A 557 17.83 2.14 0.65
CA SER A 557 17.73 0.71 0.87
C SER A 557 16.25 0.33 0.68
N TYR A 558 15.92 -0.95 0.85
CA TYR A 558 14.60 -1.55 0.61
C TYR A 558 14.24 -1.65 -0.87
N GLY A 559 13.40 -2.63 -1.23
CA GLY A 559 13.08 -3.03 -2.61
C GLY A 559 11.60 -3.28 -2.89
N PHE A 560 11.31 -3.95 -4.00
CA PHE A 560 10.01 -3.93 -4.67
C PHE A 560 9.14 -5.15 -4.39
N MET A 561 8.14 -5.01 -3.51
CA MET A 561 6.99 -5.93 -3.53
C MET A 561 6.14 -5.61 -4.78
N THR A 562 6.30 -6.44 -5.82
CA THR A 562 5.79 -6.27 -7.20
C THR A 562 4.45 -5.55 -7.33
N ARG A 563 4.45 -4.40 -8.04
CA ARG A 563 3.22 -3.70 -8.46
C ARG A 563 2.44 -4.53 -9.48
N ALA A 564 1.34 -5.11 -9.02
CA ALA A 564 0.11 -5.19 -9.81
C ALA A 564 -1.11 -5.14 -8.86
N THR A 565 -1.94 -4.13 -9.08
CA THR A 565 -3.37 -4.04 -8.72
C THR A 565 -3.81 -4.33 -7.27
N VAL A 566 -2.98 -3.99 -6.27
CA VAL A 566 -3.47 -3.41 -4.99
C VAL A 566 -2.49 -2.32 -4.56
N GLN A 567 -2.90 -1.04 -4.67
CA GLN A 567 -2.08 0.08 -4.22
C GLN A 567 -2.89 1.10 -3.41
N MET A 568 -3.23 0.77 -2.16
CA MET A 568 -3.35 1.79 -1.11
C MET A 568 -3.00 1.23 0.27
N PHE A 569 -2.29 2.06 1.05
CA PHE A 569 -1.71 1.83 2.37
C PHE A 569 -0.59 0.78 2.46
N TRP A 570 0.52 1.20 3.09
CA TRP A 570 1.78 0.47 3.27
C TRP A 570 2.58 0.26 1.99
N HIS A 571 3.03 1.38 1.41
CA HIS A 571 4.23 1.40 0.58
C HIS A 571 5.46 1.27 1.48
N SER A 572 6.15 0.13 1.41
CA SER A 572 7.45 -0.05 2.05
C SER A 572 8.56 0.73 1.34
N TYR A 573 9.64 1.02 2.06
CA TYR A 573 10.67 2.05 1.79
C TYR A 573 11.41 2.00 0.43
N GLY A 574 11.18 1.00 -0.44
CA GLY A 574 12.07 0.72 -1.57
C GLY A 574 11.98 1.66 -2.77
N PHE A 575 10.89 2.43 -2.85
CA PHE A 575 10.59 3.44 -3.87
C PHE A 575 11.10 3.13 -5.29
N LEU A 576 12.34 3.54 -5.61
CA LEU A 576 12.93 3.46 -6.94
C LEU A 576 14.28 2.71 -6.99
N SER A 577 14.70 2.01 -5.92
CA SER A 577 16.02 1.36 -5.83
C SER A 577 16.20 0.16 -6.77
N GLU A 578 15.13 -0.60 -7.00
CA GLU A 578 15.11 -1.74 -7.93
C GLU A 578 14.32 -1.38 -9.20
N ASN A 579 14.25 -0.08 -9.54
CA ASN A 579 13.56 0.40 -10.73
C ASN A 579 14.54 0.61 -11.89
N ALA A 580 14.63 -0.39 -12.76
CA ALA A 580 15.44 -0.40 -13.98
C ALA A 580 15.28 0.89 -14.82
N THR A 581 14.03 1.32 -15.05
CA THR A 581 13.72 2.55 -15.81
C THR A 581 14.24 3.82 -15.11
N PHE A 582 14.21 3.90 -13.79
CA PHE A 582 14.77 5.04 -13.06
C PHE A 582 16.30 5.09 -13.16
N SER A 583 16.97 3.94 -13.00
CA SER A 583 18.44 3.84 -13.19
C SER A 583 18.86 4.29 -14.60
N ARG A 584 18.15 3.85 -15.64
CA ARG A 584 18.40 4.27 -17.02
C ARG A 584 18.12 5.76 -17.24
N ARG A 585 16.98 6.28 -16.78
CA ARG A 585 16.64 7.71 -16.94
C ARG A 585 17.63 8.65 -16.27
N LEU A 586 18.19 8.26 -15.12
CA LEU A 586 19.27 9.03 -14.50
C LEU A 586 20.53 9.03 -15.37
N ALA A 587 20.91 7.89 -15.95
CA ALA A 587 22.05 7.79 -16.86
C ALA A 587 21.83 8.57 -18.18
N GLU A 588 20.61 8.60 -18.70
CA GLU A 588 20.20 9.42 -19.86
C GLU A 588 20.40 10.94 -19.59
N GLU A 589 20.12 11.38 -18.37
CA GLU A 589 20.34 12.76 -17.90
C GLU A 589 21.78 13.02 -17.35
N GLY A 590 22.68 12.04 -17.45
CA GLY A 590 24.08 12.14 -16.99
C GLY A 590 24.28 12.12 -15.47
N ILE A 591 23.27 11.71 -14.70
CA ILE A 591 23.28 11.60 -13.23
C ILE A 591 23.63 10.16 -12.84
N VAL A 592 24.59 9.96 -11.94
CA VAL A 592 25.00 8.60 -11.55
C VAL A 592 23.99 7.96 -10.60
N PHE A 593 23.48 6.79 -10.96
CA PHE A 593 22.69 5.96 -10.05
C PHE A 593 23.62 5.18 -9.10
N ILE A 594 23.48 5.37 -7.79
CA ILE A 594 24.32 4.70 -6.78
C ILE A 594 23.71 3.32 -6.44
N GLY A 595 23.87 2.38 -7.37
CA GLY A 595 23.33 1.03 -7.32
C GLY A 595 23.80 0.17 -8.51
N PRO A 596 23.21 -1.01 -8.72
CA PRO A 596 23.54 -1.88 -9.86
C PRO A 596 23.02 -1.32 -11.19
N PRO A 597 23.55 -1.80 -12.34
CA PRO A 597 23.10 -1.40 -13.66
C PRO A 597 21.70 -1.95 -14.00
N GLU A 598 20.99 -1.26 -14.91
CA GLU A 598 19.67 -1.64 -15.42
C GLU A 598 19.55 -3.15 -15.76
N SER A 599 20.57 -3.71 -16.44
CA SER A 599 20.61 -5.12 -16.83
C SER A 599 20.59 -6.09 -15.64
N ALA A 600 21.30 -5.79 -14.55
CA ALA A 600 21.34 -6.64 -13.36
C ALA A 600 20.01 -6.57 -12.59
N ILE A 601 19.37 -5.40 -12.56
CA ILE A 601 18.03 -5.21 -12.00
C ILE A 601 16.99 -6.04 -12.79
N ILE A 602 17.04 -5.98 -14.12
CA ILE A 602 16.12 -6.74 -14.99
C ILE A 602 16.29 -8.25 -14.81
N SER A 603 17.50 -8.78 -14.98
CA SER A 603 17.73 -10.24 -14.95
C SER A 603 17.43 -10.89 -13.60
N MET A 604 17.54 -10.14 -12.49
CA MET A 604 17.18 -10.63 -11.15
C MET A 604 15.70 -10.40 -10.79
N GLY A 605 14.98 -9.54 -11.52
CA GLY A 605 13.54 -9.31 -11.33
C GLY A 605 12.64 -10.45 -11.81
N SER A 606 13.16 -11.41 -12.57
CA SER A 606 12.44 -12.58 -13.09
C SER A 606 12.92 -13.87 -12.43
N LYS A 607 12.02 -14.65 -11.80
CA LYS A 607 12.39 -15.90 -11.11
C LYS A 607 12.85 -17.03 -12.04
N SER A 608 12.38 -17.06 -13.29
CA SER A 608 12.78 -18.08 -14.27
C SER A 608 14.13 -17.73 -14.89
N GLU A 609 14.34 -16.45 -15.24
CA GLU A 609 15.61 -15.96 -15.78
C GLU A 609 16.73 -16.05 -14.74
N SER A 610 16.50 -15.54 -13.52
CA SER A 610 17.47 -15.61 -12.43
C SER A 610 17.91 -17.03 -12.13
N LYS A 611 16.98 -17.99 -12.01
CA LYS A 611 17.33 -19.42 -11.83
C LYS A 611 18.19 -19.96 -12.96
N ASN A 612 17.87 -19.67 -14.22
CA ASN A 612 18.66 -20.14 -15.36
C ASN A 612 20.09 -19.57 -15.32
N ILE A 613 20.25 -18.29 -14.94
CA ILE A 613 21.55 -17.64 -14.74
C ILE A 613 22.30 -18.30 -13.57
N MET A 614 21.64 -18.52 -12.43
CA MET A 614 22.25 -19.14 -11.24
C MET A 614 22.70 -20.58 -11.47
N LEU A 615 21.89 -21.39 -12.13
CA LEU A 615 22.25 -22.75 -12.53
C LEU A 615 23.45 -22.74 -13.50
N GLY A 616 23.47 -21.81 -14.47
CA GLY A 616 24.62 -21.59 -15.36
C GLY A 616 25.89 -21.14 -14.62
N ALA A 617 25.74 -20.40 -13.52
CA ALA A 617 26.83 -19.97 -12.64
C ALA A 617 27.28 -21.05 -11.62
N GLY A 618 26.66 -22.23 -11.61
CA GLY A 618 26.96 -23.31 -10.65
C GLY A 618 26.50 -23.00 -9.22
N VAL A 619 25.49 -22.13 -9.07
CA VAL A 619 24.82 -21.79 -7.80
C VAL A 619 23.63 -22.74 -7.61
N PRO A 620 23.52 -23.46 -6.47
CA PRO A 620 22.44 -24.41 -6.27
C PRO A 620 21.09 -23.68 -6.17
N CYS A 621 20.12 -24.06 -6.99
CA CYS A 621 18.72 -23.61 -6.87
C CYS A 621 17.87 -24.73 -6.25
N VAL A 622 16.71 -24.39 -5.68
CA VAL A 622 15.80 -25.38 -5.09
C VAL A 622 15.39 -26.40 -6.17
N PRO A 623 15.54 -27.73 -5.95
CA PRO A 623 15.15 -28.74 -6.92
C PRO A 623 13.68 -28.58 -7.32
N GLY A 624 13.40 -28.54 -8.62
CA GLY A 624 12.08 -28.14 -9.09
C GLY A 624 11.92 -28.12 -10.61
N TYR A 625 10.66 -28.10 -11.05
CA TYR A 625 10.28 -27.90 -12.44
C TYR A 625 9.92 -26.44 -12.71
N HIS A 626 10.50 -25.85 -13.75
CA HIS A 626 10.30 -24.46 -14.14
C HIS A 626 10.32 -24.27 -15.67
N GLY A 627 9.89 -25.29 -16.42
CA GLY A 627 9.80 -25.25 -17.87
C GLY A 627 8.45 -24.78 -18.40
N GLU A 628 8.35 -24.69 -19.73
CA GLU A 628 7.19 -24.14 -20.44
C GLU A 628 5.96 -25.07 -20.45
N ASN A 629 6.12 -26.37 -20.13
CA ASN A 629 4.97 -27.27 -20.07
C ASN A 629 4.18 -27.06 -18.78
N GLN A 630 2.98 -26.47 -18.93
CA GLN A 630 2.10 -26.09 -17.83
C GLN A 630 0.86 -26.99 -17.70
N ASP A 631 0.89 -28.16 -18.36
CA ASP A 631 -0.14 -29.20 -18.27
C ASP A 631 -0.26 -29.76 -16.84
N PRO A 632 -1.47 -29.86 -16.25
CA PRO A 632 -1.64 -30.30 -14.86
C PRO A 632 -1.13 -31.70 -14.55
N ASP A 633 -1.27 -32.66 -15.47
CA ASP A 633 -0.92 -34.05 -15.23
C ASP A 633 0.60 -34.23 -15.34
N PHE A 634 1.22 -33.58 -16.34
CA PHE A 634 2.68 -33.50 -16.43
C PHE A 634 3.30 -32.79 -15.21
N LEU A 635 2.71 -31.69 -14.75
CA LEU A 635 3.12 -30.99 -13.53
C LEU A 635 3.01 -31.91 -12.30
N PHE A 636 2.00 -32.79 -12.23
CA PHE A 636 1.90 -33.78 -11.16
C PHE A 636 2.98 -34.88 -11.26
N GLU A 637 3.31 -35.36 -12.46
CA GLU A 637 4.46 -36.28 -12.63
C GLU A 637 5.78 -35.64 -12.17
N GLU A 638 6.03 -34.38 -12.51
CA GLU A 638 7.21 -33.65 -12.06
C GLU A 638 7.21 -33.47 -10.54
N ALA A 639 6.08 -33.18 -9.91
CA ALA A 639 5.94 -33.18 -8.45
C ALA A 639 6.25 -34.55 -7.81
N GLN A 640 5.87 -35.66 -8.45
CA GLN A 640 6.25 -37.01 -8.01
C GLN A 640 7.75 -37.26 -8.14
N LYS A 641 8.39 -36.81 -9.23
CA LYS A 641 9.85 -36.93 -9.45
C LYS A 641 10.67 -36.08 -8.46
N ILE A 642 10.17 -34.90 -8.07
CA ILE A 642 10.75 -34.03 -7.03
C ILE A 642 10.55 -34.63 -5.62
N GLY A 643 9.43 -35.30 -5.40
CA GLY A 643 9.08 -35.96 -4.13
C GLY A 643 8.43 -35.01 -3.13
N PHE A 644 7.25 -35.39 -2.63
CA PHE A 644 6.46 -34.61 -1.68
C PHE A 644 7.15 -34.46 -0.29
N PRO A 645 6.86 -33.39 0.48
CA PRO A 645 6.06 -32.23 0.11
C PRO A 645 6.73 -31.37 -0.97
N VAL A 646 5.91 -30.71 -1.79
CA VAL A 646 6.31 -29.77 -2.84
C VAL A 646 5.65 -28.41 -2.64
N LEU A 647 6.21 -27.38 -3.26
CA LEU A 647 5.75 -26.00 -3.21
C LEU A 647 5.49 -25.50 -4.63
N ILE A 648 4.23 -25.34 -4.99
CA ILE A 648 3.83 -24.67 -6.24
C ILE A 648 3.99 -23.17 -6.00
N LYS A 649 4.69 -22.45 -6.89
CA LYS A 649 4.86 -20.99 -6.84
C LYS A 649 4.51 -20.35 -8.18
N ALA A 650 3.91 -19.18 -8.15
CA ALA A 650 3.88 -18.26 -9.30
C ALA A 650 5.31 -17.93 -9.79
N ILE A 651 5.54 -17.93 -11.12
CA ILE A 651 6.81 -17.46 -11.69
C ILE A 651 7.01 -15.96 -11.39
N HIS A 652 5.95 -15.18 -11.44
CA HIS A 652 5.96 -13.75 -11.12
C HIS A 652 5.61 -13.52 -9.64
N GLY A 653 6.09 -12.41 -9.06
CA GLY A 653 5.60 -11.89 -7.78
C GLY A 653 6.32 -12.32 -6.50
N GLY A 654 6.48 -11.37 -5.56
CA GLY A 654 7.15 -11.58 -4.27
C GLY A 654 6.20 -11.77 -3.07
N GLY A 655 6.78 -11.87 -1.87
CA GLY A 655 6.03 -11.83 -0.60
C GLY A 655 5.16 -13.05 -0.29
N GLY A 656 5.38 -14.18 -0.97
CA GLY A 656 4.67 -15.45 -0.73
C GLY A 656 3.27 -15.58 -1.36
N LYS A 657 2.84 -14.57 -2.14
CA LYS A 657 1.60 -14.64 -2.93
C LYS A 657 1.73 -15.67 -4.06
N GLY A 658 0.63 -16.34 -4.38
CA GLY A 658 0.59 -17.38 -5.42
C GLY A 658 1.39 -18.64 -5.08
N MET A 659 1.67 -18.90 -3.79
CA MET A 659 2.35 -20.11 -3.34
C MET A 659 1.37 -21.11 -2.68
N ARG A 660 1.55 -22.40 -2.92
CA ARG A 660 0.80 -23.50 -2.26
C ARG A 660 1.71 -24.68 -1.95
N THR A 661 1.84 -25.02 -0.67
CA THR A 661 2.46 -26.28 -0.24
C THR A 661 1.50 -27.43 -0.48
N VAL A 662 1.99 -28.51 -1.08
CA VAL A 662 1.26 -29.77 -1.25
C VAL A 662 2.03 -30.85 -0.51
N THR A 663 1.43 -31.40 0.55
CA THR A 663 2.02 -32.46 1.39
C THR A 663 1.58 -33.85 0.95
N THR A 664 0.32 -34.00 0.56
CA THR A 664 -0.27 -35.27 0.11
C THR A 664 0.11 -35.56 -1.34
N ALA A 665 0.70 -36.74 -1.60
CA ALA A 665 1.05 -37.21 -2.94
C ALA A 665 -0.17 -37.77 -3.72
N SER A 666 -1.24 -36.99 -3.86
CA SER A 666 -2.42 -37.34 -4.66
C SER A 666 -2.71 -36.29 -5.74
N ALA A 667 -3.30 -36.73 -6.86
CA ALA A 667 -3.55 -35.86 -8.01
C ALA A 667 -4.57 -34.77 -7.67
N GLU A 668 -5.59 -35.10 -6.87
CA GLU A 668 -6.67 -34.20 -6.46
C GLU A 668 -6.13 -33.06 -5.59
N ALA A 669 -5.33 -33.39 -4.57
CA ALA A 669 -4.73 -32.41 -3.67
C ALA A 669 -3.73 -31.50 -4.42
N PHE A 670 -2.96 -32.07 -5.35
CA PHE A 670 -2.06 -31.29 -6.20
C PHE A 670 -2.83 -30.40 -7.18
N GLN A 671 -3.90 -30.88 -7.81
CA GLN A 671 -4.68 -30.13 -8.79
C GLN A 671 -5.52 -29.01 -8.14
N GLU A 672 -6.04 -29.21 -6.92
CA GLU A 672 -6.66 -28.14 -6.13
C GLU A 672 -5.63 -27.04 -5.80
N ALA A 673 -4.46 -27.44 -5.28
CA ALA A 673 -3.39 -26.50 -4.95
C ALA A 673 -2.87 -25.76 -6.18
N LEU A 674 -2.67 -26.44 -7.31
CA LEU A 674 -2.29 -25.88 -8.60
C LEU A 674 -3.34 -24.85 -9.06
N SER A 675 -4.62 -25.22 -9.05
CA SER A 675 -5.72 -24.32 -9.42
C SER A 675 -5.84 -23.13 -8.46
N SER A 676 -5.48 -23.28 -7.19
CA SER A 676 -5.45 -22.20 -6.20
C SER A 676 -4.27 -21.26 -6.42
N ALA A 677 -3.07 -21.80 -6.70
CA ALA A 677 -1.87 -21.03 -7.05
C ALA A 677 -2.04 -20.27 -8.37
N LYS A 678 -2.50 -20.94 -9.44
CA LYS A 678 -2.77 -20.34 -10.76
C LYS A 678 -3.79 -19.21 -10.68
N ARG A 679 -4.93 -19.40 -10.00
CA ARG A 679 -5.96 -18.35 -9.83
C ARG A 679 -5.43 -17.12 -9.07
N GLU A 680 -4.58 -17.33 -8.06
CA GLU A 680 -3.96 -16.22 -7.33
C GLU A 680 -2.87 -15.52 -8.16
N SER A 681 -2.02 -16.27 -8.86
CA SER A 681 -1.01 -15.74 -9.78
C SER A 681 -1.64 -14.89 -10.89
N LEU A 682 -2.68 -15.42 -11.55
CA LEU A 682 -3.44 -14.71 -12.58
C LEU A 682 -4.20 -13.49 -12.03
N LYS A 683 -4.53 -13.47 -10.73
CA LYS A 683 -5.16 -12.33 -10.05
C LYS A 683 -4.15 -11.25 -9.65
N ALA A 684 -2.95 -11.65 -9.27
CA ALA A 684 -1.93 -10.77 -8.72
C ALA A 684 -0.92 -10.26 -9.75
N PHE A 685 -0.67 -11.02 -10.83
CA PHE A 685 0.44 -10.76 -11.77
C PHE A 685 0.04 -10.93 -13.25
N GLY A 686 -1.24 -11.16 -13.56
CA GLY A 686 -1.74 -11.33 -14.93
C GLY A 686 -1.24 -12.59 -15.67
N ASN A 687 -0.54 -13.49 -14.98
CA ASN A 687 0.14 -14.64 -15.53
C ASN A 687 -0.18 -15.88 -14.66
N ASP A 688 -0.63 -16.98 -15.25
CA ASP A 688 -0.96 -18.23 -14.54
C ASP A 688 0.21 -19.22 -14.46
N THR A 689 1.36 -18.88 -15.05
CA THR A 689 2.51 -19.77 -15.18
C THR A 689 3.14 -20.02 -13.82
N VAL A 690 3.26 -21.29 -13.44
CA VAL A 690 3.83 -21.72 -12.17
C VAL A 690 5.11 -22.52 -12.36
N LEU A 691 5.90 -22.56 -11.29
CA LEU A 691 6.99 -23.49 -11.09
C LEU A 691 6.68 -24.38 -9.87
N ILE A 692 7.24 -25.58 -9.84
CA ILE A 692 7.16 -26.51 -8.72
C ILE A 692 8.54 -26.60 -8.09
N GLU A 693 8.63 -26.48 -6.77
CA GLU A 693 9.85 -26.68 -6.01
C GLU A 693 9.69 -27.79 -4.97
N LYS A 694 10.79 -28.34 -4.50
CA LYS A 694 10.82 -29.08 -3.25
C LYS A 694 10.43 -28.14 -2.10
N TYR A 695 9.44 -28.52 -1.29
CA TYR A 695 9.15 -27.79 -0.05
C TYR A 695 10.20 -28.20 1.00
N ILE A 696 10.87 -27.22 1.59
CA ILE A 696 11.76 -27.39 2.73
C ILE A 696 10.92 -27.23 4.00
N GLU A 697 10.95 -28.20 4.90
CA GLU A 697 10.07 -28.23 6.08
C GLU A 697 10.60 -27.38 7.25
N ARG A 698 11.92 -27.37 7.44
CA ARG A 698 12.61 -26.56 8.46
C ARG A 698 13.60 -25.55 7.86
N PRO A 699 13.12 -24.60 7.03
CA PRO A 699 13.98 -23.64 6.37
C PRO A 699 14.45 -22.54 7.31
N ARG A 700 15.71 -22.15 7.16
CA ARG A 700 16.26 -20.85 7.59
C ARG A 700 16.39 -19.93 6.39
N HIS A 701 16.16 -18.63 6.62
CA HIS A 701 16.47 -17.60 5.65
C HIS A 701 17.89 -17.12 5.94
N VAL A 702 18.86 -17.53 5.11
CA VAL A 702 20.28 -17.16 5.25
C VAL A 702 20.68 -16.41 4.00
N GLU A 703 21.23 -15.21 4.14
CA GLU A 703 21.53 -14.33 3.01
C GLU A 703 22.97 -13.84 3.05
N VAL A 704 23.58 -13.65 1.88
CA VAL A 704 24.98 -13.17 1.79
C VAL A 704 25.01 -11.75 1.26
N GLN A 705 25.65 -10.87 2.01
CA GLN A 705 25.99 -9.54 1.52
C GLN A 705 27.07 -9.68 0.44
N VAL A 706 26.82 -9.15 -0.75
CA VAL A 706 27.83 -9.03 -1.80
C VAL A 706 28.14 -7.57 -2.08
N PHE A 707 29.36 -7.32 -2.56
CA PHE A 707 29.80 -6.03 -3.05
C PHE A 707 30.61 -6.21 -4.34
N ALA A 708 30.32 -5.40 -5.35
CA ALA A 708 30.97 -5.44 -6.66
C ALA A 708 31.39 -4.05 -7.14
N ASP A 709 32.48 -3.95 -7.90
CA ASP A 709 32.92 -2.71 -8.54
C ASP A 709 32.75 -2.71 -10.07
N THR A 710 32.90 -1.53 -10.70
CA THR A 710 32.82 -1.36 -12.16
C THR A 710 34.02 -1.95 -12.92
N LEU A 711 34.92 -2.66 -12.24
CA LEU A 711 36.10 -3.32 -12.81
C LEU A 711 35.98 -4.86 -12.79
N GLY A 712 34.86 -5.39 -12.27
CA GLY A 712 34.57 -6.82 -12.19
C GLY A 712 35.11 -7.51 -10.94
N ASN A 713 35.63 -6.76 -9.96
CA ASN A 713 35.94 -7.32 -8.64
C ASN A 713 34.64 -7.50 -7.87
N VAL A 714 34.48 -8.65 -7.21
CA VAL A 714 33.30 -8.97 -6.40
C VAL A 714 33.74 -9.76 -5.17
N VAL A 715 33.23 -9.38 -4.01
CA VAL A 715 33.47 -10.01 -2.70
C VAL A 715 32.16 -10.27 -1.95
N SER A 716 32.17 -11.24 -1.04
CA SER A 716 31.14 -11.38 -0.01
C SER A 716 31.60 -10.72 1.30
N LEU A 717 30.66 -10.10 2.00
CA LEU A 717 30.83 -9.49 3.32
C LEU A 717 30.13 -10.34 4.39
N TRP A 718 30.34 -11.66 4.30
CA TRP A 718 29.69 -12.70 5.10
C TRP A 718 28.16 -12.76 4.98
N GLU A 719 27.58 -13.71 5.71
CA GLU A 719 26.17 -14.00 5.72
C GLU A 719 25.44 -13.44 6.95
N ARG A 720 24.12 -13.28 6.81
CA ARG A 720 23.17 -12.93 7.86
C ARG A 720 22.10 -14.02 7.95
N ASP A 721 21.57 -14.26 9.14
CA ASP A 721 20.33 -15.02 9.33
C ASP A 721 19.16 -14.06 9.55
N CYS A 722 18.09 -14.26 8.79
CA CYS A 722 16.87 -13.45 8.79
C CYS A 722 15.62 -14.31 9.06
N SER A 723 15.79 -15.50 9.66
CA SER A 723 14.72 -16.49 9.84
C SER A 723 13.61 -16.03 10.79
N VAL A 724 13.89 -15.09 11.69
CA VAL A 724 12.87 -14.54 12.60
C VAL A 724 12.02 -13.50 11.86
N GLN A 725 10.98 -13.99 11.19
CA GLN A 725 10.07 -13.18 10.36
C GLN A 725 8.58 -13.43 10.65
N ARG A 726 7.76 -12.38 10.57
CA ARG A 726 6.28 -12.41 10.69
C ARG A 726 5.68 -12.21 9.30
N ARG A 727 4.98 -13.21 8.74
CA ARG A 727 4.34 -13.10 7.41
C ARG A 727 5.30 -12.54 6.30
N ASN A 728 6.55 -12.99 6.30
CA ASN A 728 7.63 -12.53 5.40
C ASN A 728 8.18 -11.10 5.65
N GLN A 729 7.78 -10.44 6.74
CA GLN A 729 8.40 -9.23 7.29
C GLN A 729 9.50 -9.67 8.27
N LYS A 730 10.77 -9.37 7.97
CA LYS A 730 11.91 -9.66 8.87
C LYS A 730 11.78 -8.82 10.16
N ILE A 731 12.11 -9.39 11.32
CA ILE A 731 11.85 -8.81 12.66
C ILE A 731 13.13 -8.64 13.47
N ILE A 732 13.93 -9.71 13.53
CA ILE A 732 15.27 -9.75 14.12
C ILE A 732 16.19 -10.46 13.13
N GLU A 733 17.37 -9.88 12.93
CA GLU A 733 18.42 -10.35 12.03
C GLU A 733 19.72 -10.52 12.81
N GLU A 734 20.56 -11.47 12.42
CA GLU A 734 21.86 -11.69 13.07
C GLU A 734 22.99 -12.01 12.09
N ALA A 735 24.22 -11.67 12.47
CA ALA A 735 25.42 -11.92 11.68
C ALA A 735 26.63 -12.23 12.58
N PRO A 736 27.47 -13.24 12.28
CA PRO A 736 27.26 -14.28 11.25
C PRO A 736 26.04 -15.16 11.56
N ALA A 737 25.63 -16.01 10.62
CA ALA A 737 24.52 -16.93 10.84
C ALA A 737 24.91 -18.09 11.79
N PRO A 738 24.07 -18.42 12.80
CA PRO A 738 24.38 -19.44 13.81
C PRO A 738 24.52 -20.86 13.22
N GLY A 739 25.26 -21.73 13.90
CA GLY A 739 25.46 -23.13 13.53
C GLY A 739 26.20 -23.47 12.22
N LEU A 740 26.54 -22.51 11.34
CA LEU A 740 27.19 -22.81 10.05
C LEU A 740 28.70 -23.08 10.20
N SER A 741 29.21 -24.16 9.58
CA SER A 741 30.65 -24.49 9.58
C SER A 741 31.48 -23.49 8.75
N PRO A 742 32.80 -23.39 8.98
CA PRO A 742 33.69 -22.54 8.17
C PRO A 742 33.67 -22.88 6.67
N GLU A 743 33.60 -24.17 6.33
CA GLU A 743 33.61 -24.68 4.96
C GLU A 743 32.29 -24.36 4.25
N LEU A 744 31.16 -24.57 4.95
CA LEU A 744 29.83 -24.26 4.47
C LEU A 744 29.65 -22.75 4.24
N ARG A 745 30.16 -21.92 5.16
CA ARG A 745 30.21 -20.45 5.04
C ARG A 745 31.07 -20.01 3.86
N ALA A 746 32.22 -20.65 3.64
CA ALA A 746 33.08 -20.36 2.50
C ALA A 746 32.43 -20.71 1.15
N ASP A 747 31.73 -21.85 1.04
CA ASP A 747 30.99 -22.22 -0.17
C ASP A 747 29.80 -21.27 -0.40
N LEU A 748 28.98 -21.01 0.62
CA LEU A 748 27.86 -20.06 0.55
C LEU A 748 28.32 -18.67 0.06
N GLY A 749 29.42 -18.16 0.63
CA GLY A 749 30.05 -16.91 0.19
C GLY A 749 30.56 -16.97 -1.26
N ALA A 750 31.20 -18.07 -1.66
CA ALA A 750 31.68 -18.27 -3.03
C ALA A 750 30.52 -18.36 -4.05
N LYS A 751 29.39 -19.00 -3.69
CA LYS A 751 28.17 -19.05 -4.53
C LYS A 751 27.53 -17.67 -4.67
N ALA A 752 27.49 -16.86 -3.61
CA ALA A 752 27.00 -15.49 -3.71
C ALA A 752 27.88 -14.61 -4.61
N VAL A 753 29.21 -14.75 -4.51
CA VAL A 753 30.15 -14.07 -5.43
C VAL A 753 29.98 -14.55 -6.88
N ALA A 754 29.71 -15.85 -7.11
CA ALA A 754 29.41 -16.38 -8.43
C ALA A 754 28.10 -15.81 -9.00
N ALA A 755 27.04 -15.74 -8.19
CA ALA A 755 25.75 -15.14 -8.55
C ALA A 755 25.89 -13.69 -9.02
N ALA A 756 26.57 -12.86 -8.22
CA ALA A 756 26.80 -11.45 -8.54
C ALA A 756 27.69 -11.26 -9.78
N LYS A 757 28.70 -12.12 -10.00
CA LYS A 757 29.51 -12.11 -11.23
C LYS A 757 28.69 -12.48 -12.47
N ALA A 758 27.76 -13.43 -12.37
CA ALA A 758 26.96 -13.91 -13.50
C ALA A 758 26.06 -12.83 -14.12
N VAL A 759 25.67 -11.81 -13.35
CA VAL A 759 24.84 -10.68 -13.81
C VAL A 759 25.61 -9.39 -14.08
N ASN A 760 26.95 -9.40 -13.95
CA ASN A 760 27.81 -8.21 -13.95
C ASN A 760 27.35 -7.15 -12.95
N TYR A 761 27.10 -7.58 -11.70
CA TYR A 761 26.58 -6.74 -10.63
C TYR A 761 27.54 -5.58 -10.27
N VAL A 762 27.01 -4.48 -9.73
CA VAL A 762 27.78 -3.31 -9.26
C VAL A 762 27.16 -2.77 -7.96
N GLY A 763 27.99 -2.31 -7.02
CA GLY A 763 27.56 -1.76 -5.74
C GLY A 763 27.21 -2.83 -4.71
N ALA A 764 26.39 -2.45 -3.73
CA ALA A 764 25.87 -3.35 -2.69
C ALA A 764 24.71 -4.20 -3.23
N GLY A 765 24.70 -5.50 -2.95
CA GLY A 765 23.61 -6.43 -3.26
C GLY A 765 23.48 -7.50 -2.20
N THR A 766 22.39 -8.26 -2.20
CA THR A 766 22.24 -9.39 -1.27
C THR A 766 21.64 -10.60 -1.98
N VAL A 767 22.34 -11.74 -1.88
CA VAL A 767 21.89 -13.02 -2.43
C VAL A 767 21.19 -13.78 -1.30
N GLU A 768 19.88 -13.93 -1.39
CA GLU A 768 19.06 -14.62 -0.40
C GLU A 768 19.01 -16.12 -0.71
N PHE A 769 19.35 -16.95 0.28
CA PHE A 769 19.28 -18.41 0.20
C PHE A 769 18.28 -18.95 1.23
N ILE A 770 17.68 -20.09 0.91
CA ILE A 770 16.94 -20.90 1.85
C ILE A 770 17.82 -22.08 2.27
N PHE A 771 18.13 -22.18 3.56
CA PHE A 771 18.96 -23.22 4.15
C PHE A 771 18.08 -24.27 4.83
N ASP A 772 18.31 -25.54 4.50
CA ASP A 772 17.60 -26.68 5.05
C ASP A 772 18.32 -27.20 6.30
N ASN A 773 17.72 -26.99 7.48
CA ASN A 773 18.27 -27.45 8.76
C ASN A 773 18.47 -28.98 8.83
N ASP A 774 17.69 -29.76 8.08
CA ASP A 774 17.68 -31.23 8.21
C ASP A 774 18.69 -31.91 7.25
N THR A 775 19.03 -31.27 6.12
CA THR A 775 20.07 -31.77 5.19
C THR A 775 21.35 -30.93 5.14
N SER A 776 21.40 -29.79 5.85
CA SER A 776 22.51 -28.82 5.82
C SER A 776 22.87 -28.29 4.42
N LYS A 777 21.88 -28.20 3.53
CA LYS A 777 22.02 -27.69 2.17
C LYS A 777 21.39 -26.30 2.05
N PHE A 778 22.00 -25.44 1.25
CA PHE A 778 21.43 -24.14 0.87
C PHE A 778 21.04 -24.12 -0.60
N TYR A 779 20.02 -23.32 -0.91
CA TYR A 779 19.50 -23.12 -2.26
C TYR A 779 19.16 -21.66 -2.49
N PHE A 780 19.53 -21.12 -3.66
CA PHE A 780 19.21 -19.75 -4.07
C PHE A 780 17.69 -19.54 -4.11
N MET A 781 17.26 -18.42 -3.52
CA MET A 781 15.87 -17.97 -3.52
C MET A 781 15.68 -16.79 -4.48
N GLU A 782 16.39 -15.68 -4.23
CA GLU A 782 16.39 -14.48 -5.07
C GLU A 782 17.63 -13.60 -4.78
N MET A 783 17.85 -12.55 -5.59
CA MET A 783 18.91 -11.56 -5.37
C MET A 783 18.30 -10.16 -5.30
N ASN A 784 18.39 -9.53 -4.12
CA ASN A 784 17.94 -8.17 -3.91
C ASN A 784 18.98 -7.20 -4.47
N THR A 785 18.56 -6.33 -5.40
CA THR A 785 19.46 -5.55 -6.28
C THR A 785 19.79 -4.17 -5.71
N ARG A 786 20.22 -4.17 -4.45
CA ARG A 786 20.29 -2.98 -3.57
C ARG A 786 21.01 -3.27 -2.26
N LEU A 787 21.21 -2.22 -1.46
CA LEU A 787 21.45 -2.35 -0.02
C LEU A 787 20.23 -2.97 0.69
N GLN A 788 20.46 -3.84 1.68
CA GLN A 788 19.42 -4.35 2.59
C GLN A 788 19.18 -3.39 3.77
N VAL A 789 18.09 -3.56 4.51
CA VAL A 789 17.79 -2.72 5.69
C VAL A 789 18.75 -3.09 6.83
N GLU A 790 18.89 -4.40 6.99
CA GLU A 790 19.71 -5.19 7.90
C GLU A 790 21.22 -5.21 7.56
N HIS A 791 21.68 -4.31 6.69
CA HIS A 791 23.12 -4.13 6.46
C HIS A 791 23.93 -3.77 7.74
N PRO A 792 23.39 -3.10 8.79
CA PRO A 792 24.18 -2.76 9.97
C PRO A 792 24.76 -3.95 10.73
N VAL A 793 24.12 -5.14 10.76
CA VAL A 793 24.76 -6.31 11.41
C VAL A 793 26.02 -6.75 10.67
N THR A 794 26.01 -6.71 9.33
CA THR A 794 27.21 -6.93 8.50
C THR A 794 28.25 -5.85 8.75
N GLU A 795 27.86 -4.57 8.86
CA GLU A 795 28.80 -3.50 9.19
C GLU A 795 29.46 -3.75 10.56
N MET A 796 28.70 -4.11 11.59
CA MET A 796 29.23 -4.32 12.95
C MET A 796 30.25 -5.46 13.03
N ILE A 797 30.09 -6.56 12.28
CA ILE A 797 31.06 -7.68 12.27
C ILE A 797 32.24 -7.49 11.30
N THR A 798 32.13 -6.58 10.32
CA THR A 798 33.20 -6.30 9.34
C THR A 798 33.99 -5.02 9.62
N GLY A 799 33.43 -4.10 10.42
CA GLY A 799 34.01 -2.77 10.64
C GLY A 799 33.96 -1.85 9.41
N LEU A 800 33.11 -2.17 8.43
CA LEU A 800 32.97 -1.45 7.15
C LEU A 800 31.74 -0.54 7.14
N ASP A 801 31.78 0.48 6.28
CA ASP A 801 30.64 1.36 5.96
C ASP A 801 30.22 1.06 4.52
N LEU A 802 29.08 0.38 4.34
CA LEU A 802 28.66 -0.10 3.01
C LEU A 802 28.21 1.06 2.11
N VAL A 803 27.69 2.14 2.70
CA VAL A 803 27.31 3.36 1.97
C VAL A 803 28.57 4.09 1.47
N GLU A 804 29.67 4.04 2.22
CA GLU A 804 30.97 4.58 1.79
C GLU A 804 31.50 3.78 0.59
N TRP A 805 31.43 2.44 0.65
CA TRP A 805 31.78 1.58 -0.48
C TRP A 805 30.85 1.80 -1.69
N GLN A 806 29.58 2.13 -1.49
CA GLN A 806 28.67 2.47 -2.61
C GLN A 806 29.12 3.78 -3.29
N LEU A 807 29.60 4.77 -2.52
CA LEU A 807 30.12 6.04 -3.03
C LEU A 807 31.53 5.93 -3.63
N GLU A 808 32.34 4.93 -3.24
CA GLU A 808 33.58 4.57 -3.93
C GLU A 808 33.28 3.97 -5.31
N VAL A 809 32.45 2.91 -5.35
CA VAL A 809 32.14 2.18 -6.58
C VAL A 809 31.41 3.07 -7.58
N ALA A 810 30.46 3.89 -7.15
CA ALA A 810 29.74 4.81 -8.04
C ALA A 810 30.65 5.91 -8.63
N ALA A 811 31.74 6.29 -7.95
CA ALA A 811 32.77 7.16 -8.54
C ALA A 811 33.67 6.42 -9.56
N GLY A 812 33.60 5.09 -9.62
CA GLY A 812 34.45 4.22 -10.42
C GLY A 812 35.81 3.92 -9.79
N ASN A 813 35.88 3.88 -8.45
CA ASN A 813 37.02 3.36 -7.71
C ASN A 813 36.90 1.83 -7.51
N PRO A 814 38.03 1.11 -7.36
CA PRO A 814 38.02 -0.32 -7.04
C PRO A 814 37.49 -0.59 -5.63
N LEU A 815 37.08 -1.84 -5.35
CA LEU A 815 36.78 -2.30 -3.99
C LEU A 815 37.99 -2.07 -3.04
N PRO A 816 37.80 -1.48 -1.85
CA PRO A 816 38.91 -1.18 -0.93
C PRO A 816 39.65 -2.39 -0.34
N LEU A 817 39.04 -3.58 -0.30
CA LEU A 817 39.62 -4.81 0.28
C LEU A 817 39.38 -6.03 -0.61
N SER A 818 40.31 -7.00 -0.55
CA SER A 818 40.14 -8.33 -1.14
C SER A 818 39.33 -9.26 -0.23
N GLN A 819 38.86 -10.39 -0.77
CA GLN A 819 38.05 -11.37 -0.04
C GLN A 819 38.70 -11.86 1.27
N GLU A 820 40.02 -12.03 1.26
CA GLU A 820 40.84 -12.53 2.38
C GLU A 820 41.19 -11.44 3.40
N SER A 821 40.92 -10.19 3.06
CA SER A 821 41.24 -8.99 3.86
C SER A 821 40.02 -8.47 4.65
N ILE A 822 38.81 -8.96 4.32
CA ILE A 822 37.56 -8.60 4.99
C ILE A 822 37.46 -9.40 6.30
N PRO A 823 37.34 -8.74 7.46
CA PRO A 823 37.34 -9.43 8.75
C PRO A 823 35.93 -9.93 9.11
N MET A 824 35.87 -10.88 10.05
CA MET A 824 34.65 -11.34 10.72
C MET A 824 34.94 -11.35 12.22
N VAL A 825 34.42 -10.37 12.95
CA VAL A 825 34.77 -10.11 14.35
C VAL A 825 33.51 -10.03 15.18
N GLY A 826 33.40 -10.91 16.18
CA GLY A 826 32.24 -10.95 17.07
C GLY A 826 30.95 -11.43 16.41
N HIS A 827 29.82 -11.07 17.03
CA HIS A 827 28.47 -11.37 16.58
C HIS A 827 27.60 -10.12 16.75
N ALA A 828 26.66 -9.90 15.84
CA ALA A 828 25.73 -8.79 15.86
C ALA A 828 24.28 -9.24 15.68
N PHE A 829 23.36 -8.51 16.34
CA PHE A 829 21.91 -8.60 16.13
C PHE A 829 21.35 -7.23 15.75
N GLU A 830 20.34 -7.20 14.90
CA GLU A 830 19.44 -6.06 14.68
C GLU A 830 18.02 -6.44 15.10
N ALA A 831 17.27 -5.47 15.63
CA ALA A 831 15.84 -5.59 15.89
C ALA A 831 15.12 -4.36 15.32
N ARG A 832 14.09 -4.60 14.49
CA ARG A 832 13.28 -3.55 13.86
C ARG A 832 12.18 -3.07 14.79
N ILE A 833 12.27 -1.83 15.27
CA ILE A 833 11.25 -1.21 16.12
C ILE A 833 10.13 -0.68 15.23
N TYR A 834 8.97 -1.30 15.31
CA TYR A 834 7.78 -0.95 14.52
C TYR A 834 6.68 -0.33 15.39
N ALA A 835 6.00 0.69 14.86
CA ALA A 835 4.71 1.17 15.35
C ALA A 835 3.58 0.19 14.92
N GLU A 836 3.56 -0.98 15.56
CA GLU A 836 2.55 -2.01 15.41
C GLU A 836 2.09 -2.47 16.81
N ASN A 837 0.86 -2.96 16.93
CA ASN A 837 0.36 -3.62 18.13
C ASN A 837 0.44 -5.16 17.98
N PRO A 838 1.42 -5.87 18.58
CA PRO A 838 1.62 -7.30 18.34
C PRO A 838 0.44 -8.15 18.80
N ARG A 839 -0.16 -7.82 19.95
CA ARG A 839 -1.31 -8.54 20.52
C ARG A 839 -2.55 -8.38 19.64
N ASN A 840 -2.76 -7.21 19.05
CA ASN A 840 -3.77 -6.98 18.02
C ASN A 840 -3.25 -7.35 16.62
N ASN A 841 -2.82 -8.61 16.43
CA ASN A 841 -2.47 -9.20 15.13
C ASN A 841 -1.32 -8.51 14.36
N PHE A 842 -0.47 -7.74 15.06
CA PHE A 842 0.52 -6.82 14.47
C PHE A 842 -0.14 -5.86 13.46
N LEU A 843 -1.23 -5.23 13.88
CA LEU A 843 -1.82 -4.13 13.13
C LEU A 843 -0.99 -2.86 13.38
N PRO A 844 -0.60 -2.10 12.33
CA PRO A 844 0.09 -0.83 12.48
C PRO A 844 -0.72 0.21 13.22
N ASP A 845 -0.02 1.09 13.94
CA ASP A 845 -0.54 2.17 14.77
C ASP A 845 0.09 3.51 14.36
N SER A 846 -0.53 4.63 14.72
CA SER A 846 -0.19 5.98 14.22
C SER A 846 -0.50 7.06 15.24
N GLY A 847 0.37 8.06 15.35
CA GLY A 847 0.22 9.16 16.30
C GLY A 847 1.54 9.78 16.73
N THR A 848 1.47 10.71 17.68
CA THR A 848 2.61 11.47 18.20
C THR A 848 3.45 10.62 19.16
N LEU A 849 4.77 10.64 19.01
CA LEU A 849 5.73 10.07 19.96
C LEU A 849 5.87 10.97 21.20
N HIS A 850 4.85 10.96 22.08
CA HIS A 850 4.78 11.76 23.31
C HIS A 850 6.00 11.60 24.23
N TYR A 851 6.53 10.38 24.34
CA TYR A 851 7.81 10.12 24.99
C TYR A 851 8.59 9.07 24.21
N LEU A 852 9.87 9.36 23.96
CA LEU A 852 10.82 8.44 23.34
C LEU A 852 12.14 8.50 24.13
N SER A 853 12.42 7.42 24.87
CA SER A 853 13.74 7.18 25.45
C SER A 853 14.39 6.02 24.69
N THR A 854 15.58 6.26 24.15
CA THR A 854 16.40 5.22 23.53
C THR A 854 17.60 4.90 24.44
N PRO A 855 18.09 3.65 24.46
CA PRO A 855 19.40 3.36 25.04
C PRO A 855 20.49 4.22 24.38
N THR A 856 21.54 4.57 25.13
CA THR A 856 22.61 5.43 24.58
C THR A 856 23.45 4.64 23.57
N PRO A 857 23.53 5.07 22.29
CA PRO A 857 24.40 4.42 21.31
C PRO A 857 25.86 4.64 21.70
N THR A 858 26.64 3.56 21.74
CA THR A 858 28.11 3.63 21.87
C THR A 858 28.78 4.06 20.57
N HIS A 859 28.13 3.81 19.44
CA HIS A 859 28.69 3.91 18.09
C HIS A 859 27.65 4.45 17.10
N VAL A 860 28.10 5.29 16.16
CA VAL A 860 27.29 5.84 15.04
C VAL A 860 27.57 5.12 13.71
N PHE A 861 28.77 4.56 13.59
CA PHE A 861 29.25 3.67 12.53
C PHE A 861 29.92 2.45 13.19
N ALA A 862 30.11 1.36 12.46
CA ALA A 862 30.81 0.20 12.99
C ALA A 862 32.26 0.51 13.43
N PRO A 863 32.78 -0.15 14.49
CA PRO A 863 34.17 0.00 14.91
C PRO A 863 35.13 -0.56 13.85
N SER A 864 36.18 0.18 13.52
CA SER A 864 37.18 -0.25 12.53
C SER A 864 38.10 -1.33 13.09
N PHE A 865 38.13 -2.51 12.46
CA PHE A 865 39.07 -3.57 12.80
C PHE A 865 40.35 -3.47 11.95
N SER A 866 41.51 -3.72 12.55
CA SER A 866 42.80 -3.70 11.85
C SER A 866 42.91 -4.88 10.87
N ALA A 867 43.17 -4.61 9.59
CA ALA A 867 43.44 -5.64 8.59
C ALA A 867 44.64 -6.52 8.99
N ARG A 868 44.56 -7.82 8.67
CA ARG A 868 45.49 -8.83 9.17
C ARG A 868 46.80 -8.83 8.36
N GLU A 869 47.75 -7.97 8.73
CA GLU A 869 49.05 -7.90 8.06
C GLU A 869 49.78 -9.26 8.06
N LYS A 870 50.23 -9.69 6.88
CA LYS A 870 51.08 -10.88 6.73
C LYS A 870 52.54 -10.50 7.01
N SER A 871 53.01 -10.78 8.22
CA SER A 871 54.44 -10.72 8.52
C SER A 871 55.20 -11.77 7.69
N ALA A 872 55.99 -11.31 6.73
CA ALA A 872 56.82 -12.19 5.90
C ALA A 872 58.09 -12.59 6.63
N SER A 873 58.10 -13.78 7.26
CA SER A 873 59.30 -14.40 7.85
C SER A 873 59.63 -15.72 7.16
N SER A 874 60.79 -15.78 6.50
CA SER A 874 61.22 -16.91 5.69
C SER A 874 61.85 -18.06 6.51
N GLY A 875 61.23 -19.23 6.44
CA GLY A 875 61.88 -20.55 6.51
C GLY A 875 62.42 -21.04 7.85
N PHE A 876 61.92 -22.19 8.30
CA PHE A 876 62.76 -23.37 8.62
C PHE A 876 61.90 -24.66 8.60
N SER A 877 62.56 -25.82 8.49
CA SER A 877 61.93 -27.15 8.40
C SER A 877 61.76 -27.80 9.80
N PRO A 878 61.00 -28.91 9.95
CA PRO A 878 60.17 -29.12 11.15
C PRO A 878 60.73 -30.11 12.19
N MET A 879 60.27 -30.00 13.45
CA MET A 879 59.75 -31.14 14.23
C MET A 879 59.06 -30.74 15.55
N SER A 880 58.16 -31.62 16.01
CA SER A 880 57.69 -31.84 17.39
C SER A 880 57.42 -30.64 18.32
N GLY A 881 56.14 -30.38 18.57
CA GLY A 881 55.69 -29.57 19.71
C GLY A 881 54.20 -29.23 19.63
N VAL A 882 53.35 -29.96 20.36
CA VAL A 882 51.96 -29.51 20.59
C VAL A 882 52.03 -28.38 21.61
N SER A 883 51.89 -27.15 21.14
CA SER A 883 51.69 -25.97 21.98
C SER A 883 50.55 -25.16 21.40
N GLU A 884 49.69 -24.64 22.28
CA GLU A 884 48.50 -23.90 21.88
C GLU A 884 48.92 -22.61 21.20
N ALA A 885 48.53 -22.44 19.93
CA ALA A 885 48.72 -21.18 19.22
C ALA A 885 47.77 -20.14 19.85
N SER A 886 48.28 -19.39 20.83
CA SER A 886 47.53 -18.36 21.52
C SER A 886 47.02 -17.32 20.52
N SER A 887 45.72 -17.36 20.27
CA SER A 887 45.04 -16.26 19.59
C SER A 887 45.19 -15.01 20.46
N LEU A 888 45.80 -13.97 19.89
CA LEU A 888 45.64 -12.61 20.39
C LEU A 888 44.16 -12.26 20.24
N ALA A 889 43.38 -12.54 21.29
CA ALA A 889 41.97 -12.21 21.35
C ALA A 889 41.83 -10.70 21.20
N LEU A 890 41.16 -10.27 20.13
CA LEU A 890 40.72 -8.88 20.00
C LEU A 890 39.79 -8.60 21.18
N ASP A 891 40.09 -7.55 21.95
CA ASP A 891 39.30 -7.16 23.11
C ASP A 891 38.03 -6.43 22.65
N ILE A 892 37.05 -7.22 22.20
CA ILE A 892 35.80 -6.73 21.60
C ILE A 892 34.94 -6.13 22.71
N THR A 893 35.03 -4.82 22.88
CA THR A 893 34.14 -4.06 23.76
C THR A 893 32.70 -4.18 23.24
N PRO A 894 31.73 -4.65 24.07
CA PRO A 894 30.35 -4.78 23.64
C PRO A 894 29.75 -3.42 23.27
N SER A 895 29.04 -3.36 22.15
CA SER A 895 28.67 -2.12 21.51
C SER A 895 27.20 -2.11 21.05
N LEU A 896 26.65 -0.91 21.01
CA LEU A 896 25.28 -0.62 20.59
C LEU A 896 25.28 0.56 19.62
N ARG A 897 24.47 0.44 18.57
CA ARG A 897 24.23 1.42 17.51
C ARG A 897 22.72 1.50 17.25
N ILE A 898 22.23 2.69 16.88
CA ILE A 898 20.81 2.90 16.56
C ILE A 898 20.72 3.68 15.25
N GLU A 899 19.87 3.18 14.35
CA GLU A 899 19.47 3.87 13.13
C GLU A 899 18.00 4.31 13.32
N GLN A 900 17.71 5.61 13.44
CA GLN A 900 16.36 6.12 13.70
C GLN A 900 15.94 7.19 12.68
N GLY A 901 14.65 7.22 12.34
CA GLY A 901 14.06 8.23 11.45
C GLY A 901 13.23 9.32 12.15
N PHE A 902 13.01 9.17 13.46
CA PHE A 902 12.08 9.98 14.25
C PHE A 902 12.69 10.36 15.60
N ASN A 903 12.17 11.44 16.20
CA ASN A 903 12.50 11.92 17.54
C ASN A 903 11.22 12.03 18.39
N GLN A 904 11.35 12.28 19.70
CA GLN A 904 10.20 12.62 20.55
C GLN A 904 9.46 13.85 19.98
N GLY A 905 8.13 13.82 20.01
CA GLY A 905 7.25 14.83 19.43
C GLY A 905 7.00 14.69 17.92
N ALA A 906 7.71 13.80 17.21
CA ALA A 906 7.38 13.50 15.82
C ALA A 906 6.09 12.66 15.71
N SER A 907 5.35 12.83 14.62
CA SER A 907 4.13 12.07 14.33
C SER A 907 4.39 10.93 13.35
N ILE A 908 3.93 9.73 13.69
CA ILE A 908 3.94 8.56 12.80
C ILE A 908 2.62 8.54 12.02
N GLY A 909 2.68 8.87 10.73
CA GLY A 909 1.53 8.91 9.83
C GLY A 909 1.30 7.62 9.03
N VAL A 910 0.07 7.41 8.57
CA VAL A 910 -0.42 6.17 7.91
C VAL A 910 0.07 5.93 6.47
N PHE A 911 0.82 6.86 5.88
CA PHE A 911 1.22 6.82 4.47
C PHE A 911 2.49 5.99 4.18
N TYR A 912 3.29 5.70 5.20
CA TYR A 912 4.61 5.07 5.07
C TYR A 912 4.83 4.01 6.13
N ASP A 913 5.63 2.99 5.80
CA ASP A 913 6.06 1.89 6.67
C ASP A 913 6.39 2.29 8.14
N PRO A 914 5.89 1.54 9.15
CA PRO A 914 5.83 1.99 10.53
C PRO A 914 7.15 1.81 11.31
N MET A 915 8.26 1.50 10.63
CA MET A 915 9.57 1.35 11.28
C MET A 915 10.07 2.67 11.86
N ILE A 916 10.19 2.74 13.19
CA ILE A 916 10.66 3.90 13.96
C ILE A 916 12.20 3.95 13.93
N ALA A 917 12.82 2.81 14.22
CA ALA A 917 14.25 2.65 14.38
C ALA A 917 14.70 1.19 14.23
N LYS A 918 16.01 1.00 14.11
CA LYS A 918 16.69 -0.30 14.14
C LYS A 918 17.71 -0.27 15.27
N VAL A 919 17.63 -1.23 16.17
CA VAL A 919 18.51 -1.33 17.35
C VAL A 919 19.53 -2.43 17.07
N VAL A 920 20.80 -2.05 16.97
CA VAL A 920 21.90 -2.92 16.49
C VAL A 920 22.90 -3.15 17.60
N ALA A 921 22.94 -4.37 18.13
CA ALA A 921 23.78 -4.79 19.23
C ALA A 921 24.91 -5.70 18.73
N HIS A 922 26.11 -5.52 19.27
CA HIS A 922 27.30 -6.29 18.88
C HIS A 922 28.14 -6.65 20.11
N GLY A 923 28.72 -7.85 20.12
CA GLY A 923 29.56 -8.37 21.20
C GLY A 923 30.55 -9.40 20.68
N ARG A 924 31.42 -9.90 21.56
CA ARG A 924 32.47 -10.87 21.16
C ARG A 924 31.92 -12.23 20.68
N ASP A 925 30.69 -12.55 21.08
CA ASP A 925 29.99 -13.81 20.84
C ASP A 925 28.47 -13.59 20.81
N ARG A 926 27.71 -14.57 20.29
CA ARG A 926 26.25 -14.51 20.16
C ARG A 926 25.52 -14.26 21.49
N THR A 927 26.00 -14.86 22.58
CA THR A 927 25.37 -14.71 23.91
C THR A 927 25.55 -13.29 24.44
N GLU A 928 26.73 -12.69 24.22
CA GLU A 928 27.00 -11.31 24.61
C GLU A 928 26.25 -10.30 23.75
N ALA A 929 26.22 -10.49 22.42
CA ALA A 929 25.45 -9.63 21.53
C ALA A 929 23.95 -9.65 21.88
N LEU A 930 23.39 -10.83 22.17
CA LEU A 930 22.00 -10.99 22.62
C LEU A 930 21.76 -10.35 24.00
N ARG A 931 22.72 -10.46 24.93
CA ARG A 931 22.69 -9.77 26.24
C ARG A 931 22.64 -8.25 26.08
N VAL A 932 23.41 -7.69 25.14
CA VAL A 932 23.36 -6.25 24.81
C VAL A 932 22.03 -5.88 24.16
N LEU A 933 21.51 -6.68 23.21
CA LEU A 933 20.22 -6.43 22.56
C LEU A 933 19.08 -6.40 23.58
N ARG A 934 18.99 -7.39 24.46
CA ARG A 934 17.97 -7.46 25.51
C ARG A 934 18.00 -6.22 26.41
N LYS A 935 19.19 -5.84 26.87
CA LYS A 935 19.37 -4.62 27.67
C LYS A 935 18.94 -3.36 26.90
N ALA A 936 19.29 -3.26 25.62
CA ALA A 936 18.89 -2.13 24.79
C ALA A 936 17.37 -2.06 24.61
N LEU A 937 16.69 -3.19 24.42
CA LEU A 937 15.23 -3.28 24.38
C LEU A 937 14.59 -2.98 25.74
N ASP A 938 15.22 -3.29 26.87
CA ASP A 938 14.78 -2.90 28.22
C ASP A 938 14.86 -1.38 28.47
N GLU A 939 15.84 -0.70 27.87
CA GLU A 939 16.03 0.76 27.96
C GLU A 939 15.25 1.57 26.89
N TYR A 940 14.64 0.89 25.90
CA TYR A 940 13.84 1.52 24.84
C TYR A 940 12.38 1.71 25.28
N HIS A 941 11.97 2.96 25.54
CA HIS A 941 10.63 3.31 26.03
C HIS A 941 9.88 4.20 25.03
N VAL A 942 8.62 3.85 24.74
CA VAL A 942 7.72 4.61 23.85
C VAL A 942 6.35 4.86 24.49
N VAL A 943 5.90 6.12 24.46
CA VAL A 943 4.53 6.57 24.74
C VAL A 943 4.05 7.39 23.54
N GLY A 944 2.76 7.28 23.22
CA GLY A 944 2.26 7.52 21.86
C GLY A 944 1.72 6.19 21.29
N PRO A 945 1.94 5.89 20.00
CA PRO A 945 1.42 4.67 19.36
C PRO A 945 1.96 3.37 20.00
N SER A 946 1.20 2.28 19.80
CA SER A 946 1.62 0.90 20.09
C SER A 946 2.93 0.57 19.39
N THR A 947 3.79 -0.24 20.04
CA THR A 947 5.05 -0.69 19.43
C THR A 947 5.34 -2.16 19.73
N ASN A 948 6.17 -2.78 18.88
CA ASN A 948 6.59 -4.17 19.02
C ASN A 948 7.70 -4.41 20.07
N VAL A 949 8.15 -3.40 20.82
CA VAL A 949 9.31 -3.50 21.74
C VAL A 949 9.15 -4.59 22.81
N GLU A 950 7.96 -4.75 23.40
CA GLU A 950 7.70 -5.81 24.38
C GLU A 950 7.77 -7.20 23.75
N PHE A 951 7.23 -7.36 22.53
CA PHE A 951 7.31 -8.62 21.79
C PHE A 951 8.76 -8.96 21.41
N LEU A 952 9.56 -7.99 20.95
CA LEU A 952 10.98 -8.16 20.68
C LEU A 952 11.76 -8.58 21.93
N ARG A 953 11.45 -7.99 23.10
CA ARG A 953 12.05 -8.36 24.39
C ARG A 953 11.74 -9.80 24.78
N THR A 954 10.48 -10.23 24.62
CA THR A 954 10.07 -11.62 24.88
C THR A 954 10.74 -12.60 23.90
N LEU A 955 10.85 -12.24 22.62
CA LEU A 955 11.52 -13.05 21.59
C LEU A 955 13.01 -13.21 21.87
N ALA A 956 13.73 -12.11 22.11
CA ALA A 956 15.13 -12.12 22.52
C ALA A 956 15.37 -12.85 23.87
N GLY A 957 14.32 -13.04 24.67
CA GLY A 957 14.32 -13.83 25.89
C GLY A 957 13.90 -15.30 25.74
N ASN A 958 13.40 -15.73 24.57
CA ASN A 958 12.88 -17.07 24.35
C ASN A 958 14.01 -18.13 24.33
N LYS A 959 13.76 -19.30 24.93
CA LYS A 959 14.77 -20.37 25.05
C LYS A 959 15.25 -20.89 23.70
N SER A 960 14.35 -21.26 22.79
CA SER A 960 14.73 -21.76 21.45
C SER A 960 15.46 -20.71 20.61
N PHE A 961 15.21 -19.41 20.82
CA PHE A 961 16.00 -18.35 20.17
C PHE A 961 17.42 -18.23 20.75
N ILE A 962 17.58 -18.43 22.07
CA ILE A 962 18.89 -18.47 22.74
C ILE A 962 19.69 -19.72 22.29
N ASP A 963 19.03 -20.87 22.21
CA ASP A 963 19.62 -22.18 21.85
C ASP A 963 19.88 -22.37 20.33
N GLU A 964 19.84 -21.31 19.52
CA GLU A 964 20.08 -21.31 18.06
C GLU A 964 19.05 -22.09 17.20
N GLU A 965 17.88 -22.45 17.74
CA GLU A 965 16.81 -23.21 17.06
C GLU A 965 15.95 -22.36 16.08
N VAL A 966 16.59 -21.55 15.23
CA VAL A 966 15.93 -20.63 14.31
C VAL A 966 15.44 -21.31 13.01
N GLU A 967 14.25 -20.94 12.57
CA GLU A 967 13.61 -21.37 11.31
C GLU A 967 12.47 -20.38 10.95
N THR A 968 12.07 -20.26 9.68
CA THR A 968 11.11 -19.21 9.24
C THR A 968 9.69 -19.36 9.81
N GLY A 969 9.41 -20.44 10.53
CA GLY A 969 8.16 -20.67 11.25
C GLY A 969 8.18 -20.19 12.72
N PHE A 970 9.31 -19.71 13.24
CA PHE A 970 9.57 -19.50 14.67
C PHE A 970 8.42 -18.83 15.44
N ILE A 971 7.96 -17.65 14.99
CA ILE A 971 6.93 -16.87 15.68
C ILE A 971 5.57 -17.59 15.74
N LYS A 972 5.26 -18.46 14.75
CA LYS A 972 4.05 -19.29 14.75
C LYS A 972 4.18 -20.50 15.68
N LYS A 973 5.37 -21.08 15.76
CA LYS A 973 5.70 -22.27 16.57
C LYS A 973 5.72 -21.95 18.08
N HIS A 974 6.30 -20.81 18.45
CA HIS A 974 6.46 -20.37 19.84
C HIS A 974 5.39 -19.32 20.25
N PHE A 975 4.21 -19.33 19.62
CA PHE A 975 3.22 -18.26 19.77
C PHE A 975 2.81 -18.03 21.24
N ASP A 976 2.45 -19.08 21.98
CA ASP A 976 1.98 -18.96 23.36
C ASP A 976 3.08 -18.48 24.33
N GLU A 977 4.35 -18.77 24.02
CA GLU A 977 5.53 -18.30 24.77
C GLU A 977 5.84 -16.83 24.47
N LEU A 978 5.56 -16.36 23.25
CA LEU A 978 5.79 -14.99 22.79
C LEU A 978 4.62 -14.05 23.14
N PHE A 979 3.42 -14.59 23.36
CA PHE A 979 2.19 -13.86 23.69
C PHE A 979 1.56 -14.29 25.02
N PRO A 980 2.32 -14.31 26.15
CA PRO A 980 1.78 -14.72 27.44
C PRO A 980 0.60 -13.82 27.86
N PRO A 981 -0.41 -14.35 28.58
CA PRO A 981 -1.55 -13.57 29.06
C PRO A 981 -1.12 -12.32 29.84
N LEU A 982 -1.86 -11.22 29.66
CA LEU A 982 -1.66 -10.02 30.45
C LEU A 982 -1.97 -10.31 31.92
N GLN A 983 -1.02 -10.02 32.80
CA GLN A 983 -1.18 -10.18 34.26
C GLN A 983 -1.54 -8.83 34.89
N PRO A 984 -2.30 -8.82 36.00
CA PRO A 984 -2.60 -7.59 36.73
C PRO A 984 -1.30 -6.94 37.26
N PRO A 985 -1.22 -5.60 37.33
CA PRO A 985 -0.03 -4.91 37.83
C PRO A 985 0.35 -5.35 39.26
N LYS A 986 1.63 -5.70 39.46
CA LYS A 986 2.15 -6.11 40.77
C LYS A 986 1.97 -4.98 41.80
N PRO A 987 1.73 -5.28 43.10
CA PRO A 987 1.63 -4.26 44.15
C PRO A 987 2.81 -3.29 44.20
N GLU A 988 4.02 -3.74 43.87
CA GLU A 988 5.22 -2.90 43.76
C GLU A 988 5.08 -1.79 42.70
N VAL A 989 4.46 -2.09 41.56
CA VAL A 989 4.22 -1.13 40.47
C VAL A 989 3.16 -0.12 40.87
N LEU A 990 2.10 -0.57 41.55
CA LEU A 990 1.02 0.27 42.10
C LEU A 990 1.56 1.20 43.21
N ALA A 991 2.46 0.70 44.06
CA ALA A 991 3.16 1.50 45.07
C ALA A 991 4.08 2.57 44.43
N LYS A 992 4.86 2.21 43.40
CA LYS A 992 5.68 3.15 42.62
C LYS A 992 4.84 4.22 41.92
N ALA A 993 3.70 3.85 41.34
CA ALA A 993 2.74 4.78 40.73
C ALA A 993 2.24 5.83 41.74
N ALA A 994 1.78 5.36 42.91
CA ALA A 994 1.29 6.24 43.97
C ALA A 994 2.40 7.15 44.54
N LEU A 995 3.62 6.63 44.72
CA LEU A 995 4.79 7.43 45.11
C LEU A 995 5.10 8.55 44.12
N PHE A 996 5.08 8.24 42.82
CA PHE A 996 5.31 9.24 41.77
C PHE A 996 4.31 10.40 41.88
N VAL A 997 3.01 10.10 42.00
CA VAL A 997 1.94 11.10 42.17
C VAL A 997 2.10 11.88 43.49
N VAL A 998 2.44 11.19 44.59
CA VAL A 998 2.68 11.82 45.91
C VAL A 998 3.85 12.80 45.87
N LEU A 999 4.95 12.44 45.20
CA LEU A 999 6.14 13.29 45.09
C LEU A 999 5.96 14.42 44.08
N ARG A 1000 5.34 14.15 42.91
CA ARG A 1000 5.08 15.14 41.86
C ARG A 1000 4.24 16.29 42.36
N ASP A 1001 3.16 15.97 43.07
CA ASP A 1001 2.22 16.99 43.57
C ASP A 1001 2.69 17.61 44.91
N SER A 1002 3.87 17.21 45.42
CA SER A 1002 4.44 17.82 46.63
C SER A 1002 5.14 19.13 46.28
N VAL A 1003 4.72 20.22 46.93
CA VAL A 1003 5.23 21.57 46.62
C VAL A 1003 6.66 21.74 47.12
N VAL A 1004 7.64 21.54 46.22
CA VAL A 1004 9.08 21.74 46.47
C VAL A 1004 9.63 22.86 45.58
N GLU A 1005 8.99 24.03 45.63
CA GLU A 1005 9.61 25.28 45.18
C GLU A 1005 9.59 26.35 46.28
N SER A 1006 10.76 26.56 46.90
CA SER A 1006 11.40 27.87 46.73
C SER A 1006 12.92 27.71 46.77
N LYS A 1007 13.62 28.36 45.83
CA LYS A 1007 15.08 28.46 45.87
C LYS A 1007 15.47 29.53 46.91
N GLY A 1008 15.91 29.10 48.08
CA GLY A 1008 16.68 29.95 49.01
C GLY A 1008 15.99 30.42 50.30
N LEU A 1009 14.75 30.01 50.61
CA LEU A 1009 14.09 30.37 51.88
C LEU A 1009 13.61 29.13 52.64
N SER A 1010 14.35 28.75 53.68
CA SER A 1010 14.00 27.65 54.60
C SER A 1010 12.89 28.08 55.57
N SER A 1011 11.64 27.98 55.13
CA SER A 1011 10.46 28.19 55.98
C SER A 1011 10.18 26.94 56.84
N PRO A 1012 9.73 27.09 58.10
CA PRO A 1012 9.21 25.95 58.88
C PRO A 1012 8.14 25.16 58.12
N TRP A 1013 7.30 25.85 57.35
CA TRP A 1013 6.24 25.26 56.52
C TRP A 1013 6.78 24.44 55.33
N THR A 1014 7.99 24.74 54.84
CA THR A 1014 8.68 23.92 53.82
C THR A 1014 9.49 22.76 54.43
N SER A 1015 9.92 22.87 55.69
CA SER A 1015 10.72 21.83 56.37
C SER A 1015 9.88 20.82 57.17
N LEU A 1016 8.64 21.17 57.52
CA LEU A 1016 7.72 20.35 58.33
C LEU A 1016 6.54 19.79 57.52
N THR A 1017 6.69 19.57 56.22
CA THR A 1017 5.62 19.11 55.30
C THR A 1017 4.92 17.82 55.76
N ALA A 1018 5.66 16.90 56.39
CA ALA A 1018 5.14 15.66 56.97
C ALA A 1018 4.52 15.81 58.38
N HIS A 1019 4.76 16.93 59.08
CA HIS A 1019 4.43 17.10 60.48
C HIS A 1019 3.03 17.74 60.67
N ARG A 1020 2.27 17.30 61.67
CA ARG A 1020 0.96 17.88 62.04
C ARG A 1020 0.91 18.15 63.54
N PHE A 1021 0.49 19.36 63.92
CA PHE A 1021 0.35 19.77 65.31
C PHE A 1021 -0.87 19.07 65.94
N GLY A 1022 -0.64 17.85 66.46
CA GLY A 1022 -1.66 16.94 66.98
C GLY A 1022 -1.20 15.48 67.05
N GLY A 1023 -0.17 15.11 66.27
CA GLY A 1023 0.34 13.73 66.19
C GLY A 1023 -0.21 12.92 65.01
N ASP A 1024 -1.15 13.49 64.24
CA ASP A 1024 -1.70 12.86 63.05
C ASP A 1024 -0.65 12.62 61.96
N SER A 1025 -0.62 11.41 61.41
CA SER A 1025 0.24 11.07 60.28
C SER A 1025 -0.41 11.47 58.96
N TYR A 1026 0.31 12.19 58.10
CA TYR A 1026 -0.23 12.59 56.81
C TYR A 1026 -0.27 11.40 55.83
N ARG A 1027 -1.48 10.87 55.62
CA ARG A 1027 -1.80 9.82 54.66
C ARG A 1027 -2.49 10.41 53.43
N ARG A 1028 -1.94 10.18 52.24
CA ARG A 1028 -2.60 10.44 50.95
C ARG A 1028 -3.07 9.11 50.36
N THR A 1029 -4.33 9.08 49.90
CA THR A 1029 -4.85 7.97 49.10
C THR A 1029 -4.74 8.34 47.63
N VAL A 1030 -4.09 7.51 46.83
CA VAL A 1030 -4.08 7.60 45.37
C VAL A 1030 -5.00 6.50 44.84
N LYS A 1031 -5.99 6.88 44.02
CA LYS A 1031 -6.82 5.93 43.27
C LYS A 1031 -6.15 5.62 41.93
N ILE A 1032 -6.15 4.35 41.55
CA ILE A 1032 -5.50 3.86 40.34
C ILE A 1032 -6.43 2.85 39.68
N LYS A 1033 -6.56 2.90 38.35
CA LYS A 1033 -7.20 1.86 37.54
C LYS A 1033 -6.23 1.26 36.53
N THR A 1034 -6.50 0.03 36.11
CA THR A 1034 -5.96 -0.54 34.87
C THR A 1034 -6.58 0.14 33.64
N GLU A 1035 -5.93 0.04 32.48
CA GLU A 1035 -6.38 0.70 31.23
C GLU A 1035 -7.74 0.18 30.72
N ASP A 1036 -8.09 -1.07 31.03
CA ASP A 1036 -9.43 -1.65 30.82
C ASP A 1036 -10.52 -1.11 31.77
N LEU A 1037 -10.16 -0.23 32.72
CA LEU A 1037 -10.97 0.32 33.80
C LEU A 1037 -11.59 -0.70 34.78
N ALA A 1038 -11.30 -2.00 34.62
CA ALA A 1038 -11.98 -3.08 35.33
C ALA A 1038 -11.61 -3.15 36.83
N ASN A 1039 -10.36 -2.82 37.18
CA ASN A 1039 -9.83 -2.95 38.53
C ASN A 1039 -9.49 -1.59 39.13
N GLU A 1040 -10.28 -1.11 40.10
CA GLU A 1040 -9.94 0.05 40.92
C GLU A 1040 -9.15 -0.40 42.16
N THR A 1041 -7.96 0.18 42.35
CA THR A 1041 -7.06 -0.07 43.49
C THR A 1041 -6.89 1.23 44.27
N ASN A 1042 -7.00 1.14 45.60
CA ASN A 1042 -6.58 2.23 46.49
C ASN A 1042 -5.12 2.01 46.93
N VAL A 1043 -4.30 3.05 46.87
CA VAL A 1043 -2.95 3.03 47.43
C VAL A 1043 -2.80 4.14 48.47
N HIS A 1044 -2.61 3.75 49.72
CA HIS A 1044 -2.42 4.64 50.85
C HIS A 1044 -0.94 4.87 51.09
N VAL A 1045 -0.45 6.09 50.85
CA VAL A 1045 0.93 6.51 51.11
C VAL A 1045 0.93 7.41 52.35
N THR A 1046 1.60 6.97 53.41
CA THR A 1046 1.75 7.71 54.67
C THR A 1046 3.18 8.17 54.83
N GLN A 1047 3.42 9.49 54.91
CA GLN A 1047 4.78 10.01 55.04
C GLN A 1047 5.27 9.93 56.50
N LYS A 1048 6.37 9.21 56.74
CA LYS A 1048 7.03 9.10 58.05
C LYS A 1048 8.01 10.25 58.29
N SER A 1049 8.77 10.63 57.27
CA SER A 1049 9.71 11.76 57.30
C SER A 1049 10.01 12.24 55.87
N THR A 1050 10.86 13.25 55.71
CA THR A 1050 11.36 13.66 54.41
C THR A 1050 11.98 12.47 53.67
N GLY A 1051 11.46 12.13 52.49
CA GLY A 1051 11.92 11.01 51.66
C GLY A 1051 11.60 9.58 52.15
N MET A 1052 10.87 9.39 53.26
CA MET A 1052 10.49 8.05 53.77
C MET A 1052 8.98 7.89 53.98
N TYR A 1053 8.45 6.77 53.48
CA TYR A 1053 7.01 6.51 53.36
C TYR A 1053 6.67 5.07 53.80
N ASP A 1054 5.47 4.89 54.37
CA ASP A 1054 4.79 3.59 54.41
C ASP A 1054 3.71 3.56 53.34
N ILE A 1055 3.51 2.42 52.69
CA ILE A 1055 2.58 2.25 51.57
C ILE A 1055 1.73 1.01 51.80
N THR A 1056 0.41 1.16 51.74
CA THR A 1056 -0.53 0.03 51.68
C THR A 1056 -1.23 0.05 50.33
N VAL A 1057 -1.10 -1.03 49.56
CA VAL A 1057 -1.80 -1.27 48.29
C VAL A 1057 -2.96 -2.21 48.54
N GLU A 1058 -4.18 -1.74 48.26
CA GLU A 1058 -5.42 -2.51 48.43
C GLU A 1058 -5.98 -2.88 47.05
N THR A 1059 -5.66 -4.10 46.58
CA THR A 1059 -6.31 -4.68 45.40
C THR A 1059 -7.61 -5.39 45.82
N PRO A 1060 -8.53 -5.70 44.89
CA PRO A 1060 -9.76 -6.44 45.20
C PRO A 1060 -9.55 -7.81 45.87
N GLU A 1061 -8.38 -8.43 45.67
CA GLU A 1061 -8.05 -9.75 46.21
C GLU A 1061 -7.17 -9.69 47.48
N LYS A 1062 -6.33 -8.66 47.63
CA LYS A 1062 -5.27 -8.65 48.64
C LYS A 1062 -4.78 -7.24 49.01
N SER A 1063 -4.67 -7.00 50.32
CA SER A 1063 -3.88 -5.87 50.86
C SER A 1063 -2.40 -6.25 50.98
N THR A 1064 -1.50 -5.37 50.55
CA THR A 1064 -0.03 -5.53 50.62
C THR A 1064 0.60 -4.27 51.20
N GLN A 1065 1.45 -4.41 52.21
CA GLN A 1065 2.07 -3.28 52.91
C GLN A 1065 3.59 -3.28 52.76
N PHE A 1066 4.14 -2.15 52.32
CA PHE A 1066 5.56 -1.84 52.26
C PHE A 1066 5.89 -0.79 53.33
N SER A 1067 6.96 -0.98 54.09
CA SER A 1067 7.31 -0.10 55.22
C SER A 1067 8.67 0.54 55.05
N SER A 1068 8.81 1.79 55.52
CA SER A 1068 10.07 2.56 55.50
C SER A 1068 10.68 2.70 54.09
N VAL A 1069 9.82 2.81 53.08
CA VAL A 1069 10.17 2.95 51.66
C VAL A 1069 10.83 4.30 51.43
N THR A 1070 12.08 4.32 50.98
CA THR A 1070 12.75 5.56 50.59
C THR A 1070 12.41 5.91 49.14
N ALA A 1071 12.05 7.16 48.86
CA ALA A 1071 11.66 7.57 47.50
C ALA A 1071 12.04 9.02 47.16
N ASN A 1072 12.45 9.26 45.91
CA ASN A 1072 12.82 10.58 45.39
C ASN A 1072 12.59 10.67 43.86
N LEU A 1073 12.36 11.86 43.32
CA LEU A 1073 12.24 12.12 41.88
C LEU A 1073 13.57 12.64 41.30
N GLY A 1074 14.18 11.84 40.43
CA GLY A 1074 15.38 12.20 39.66
C GLY A 1074 15.04 13.01 38.40
N GLY A 1075 14.33 14.12 38.55
CA GLY A 1075 13.75 14.88 37.45
C GLY A 1075 12.28 14.54 37.19
N GLN A 1076 11.74 14.93 36.03
CA GLN A 1076 10.29 14.87 35.77
C GLN A 1076 9.72 13.45 35.66
N ASN A 1077 10.43 12.52 35.02
CA ASN A 1077 9.90 11.19 34.65
C ASN A 1077 10.61 10.03 35.36
N THR A 1078 11.55 10.29 36.28
CA THR A 1078 12.37 9.23 36.89
C THR A 1078 12.14 9.15 38.39
N LEU A 1079 11.60 8.03 38.86
CA LEU A 1079 11.44 7.74 40.28
C LEU A 1079 12.56 6.80 40.75
N SER A 1080 13.28 7.19 41.81
CA SER A 1080 14.15 6.29 42.58
C SER A 1080 13.38 5.78 43.81
N THR A 1081 13.40 4.48 44.05
CA THR A 1081 12.78 3.85 45.24
C THR A 1081 13.66 2.77 45.84
N THR A 1082 13.73 2.68 47.16
CA THR A 1082 14.11 1.42 47.85
C THR A 1082 12.85 0.78 48.43
N LEU A 1083 12.42 -0.32 47.82
CA LEU A 1083 11.24 -1.09 48.22
C LEU A 1083 11.72 -2.48 48.67
N ASP A 1084 11.38 -2.92 49.89
CA ASP A 1084 11.83 -4.18 50.49
C ASP A 1084 13.34 -4.43 50.34
N ASN A 1085 14.14 -3.39 50.67
CA ASN A 1085 15.59 -3.29 50.50
C ASN A 1085 16.13 -3.28 49.05
N ASN A 1086 15.28 -3.46 48.03
CA ASN A 1086 15.67 -3.39 46.63
C ASN A 1086 15.65 -1.93 46.12
N TYR A 1087 16.82 -1.31 46.02
CA TYR A 1087 16.98 -0.03 45.33
C TYR A 1087 16.74 -0.22 43.82
N SER A 1088 15.86 0.60 43.25
CA SER A 1088 15.52 0.56 41.83
C SER A 1088 15.11 1.93 41.30
N HIS A 1089 15.50 2.20 40.06
CA HIS A 1089 14.92 3.27 39.25
C HIS A 1089 13.66 2.79 38.54
N THR A 1090 12.78 3.72 38.16
CA THR A 1090 11.52 3.45 37.46
C THR A 1090 11.18 4.67 36.63
N THR A 1091 10.91 4.48 35.33
CA THR A 1091 10.48 5.59 34.47
C THR A 1091 8.95 5.66 34.53
N VAL A 1092 8.41 6.81 34.89
CA VAL A 1092 6.97 7.08 34.93
C VAL A 1092 6.70 8.28 34.04
N VAL A 1093 5.95 8.06 32.96
CA VAL A 1093 5.54 9.11 32.02
C VAL A 1093 4.07 9.43 32.27
N SER A 1094 3.82 10.67 32.70
CA SER A 1094 2.48 11.24 32.83
C SER A 1094 2.02 11.75 31.46
N GLN A 1095 1.08 11.06 30.82
CA GLN A 1095 0.33 11.57 29.67
C GLN A 1095 -0.99 12.19 30.21
N PRO A 1096 -1.10 13.53 30.29
CA PRO A 1096 -2.35 14.18 30.65
C PRO A 1096 -3.40 13.97 29.53
N PRO A 1097 -4.71 14.08 29.85
CA PRO A 1097 -5.74 14.01 28.81
C PRO A 1097 -5.59 15.17 27.81
N PRO A 1098 -5.90 14.98 26.51
CA PRO A 1098 -5.78 16.03 25.50
C PRO A 1098 -6.53 17.32 25.92
N PRO A 1099 -5.89 18.50 25.85
CA PRO A 1099 -6.26 19.65 26.69
C PRO A 1099 -7.63 20.29 26.39
N ALA A 1100 -8.21 20.03 25.23
CA ALA A 1100 -9.55 20.47 24.87
C ALA A 1100 -10.63 19.38 25.09
N LEU A 1101 -10.46 18.51 26.09
CA LEU A 1101 -11.45 17.51 26.50
C LEU A 1101 -12.10 17.86 27.85
N PRO A 1102 -13.44 17.79 27.94
CA PRO A 1102 -14.13 17.67 29.21
C PRO A 1102 -13.68 16.41 29.98
N ALA A 1103 -13.58 16.54 31.31
CA ALA A 1103 -13.11 15.46 32.18
C ALA A 1103 -14.25 14.47 32.48
N SER A 1104 -14.17 13.26 31.93
CA SER A 1104 -15.22 12.23 32.05
C SER A 1104 -14.71 10.91 32.66
N GLN A 1105 -15.58 9.91 32.78
CA GLN A 1105 -15.25 8.59 33.35
C GLN A 1105 -14.47 7.64 32.42
N THR A 1106 -14.19 8.01 31.17
CA THR A 1106 -13.37 7.20 30.24
C THR A 1106 -11.87 7.40 30.45
N ALA A 1107 -11.06 6.34 30.28
CA ALA A 1107 -9.60 6.35 30.48
C ALA A 1107 -8.86 7.46 29.69
N ASN A 1108 -9.39 7.79 28.51
CA ASN A 1108 -8.85 8.79 27.60
C ASN A 1108 -9.09 10.26 28.01
N THR A 1109 -10.09 10.50 28.87
CA THR A 1109 -10.35 11.81 29.49
C THR A 1109 -9.74 11.90 30.90
N MET A 1110 -8.79 11.02 31.22
CA MET A 1110 -8.08 10.92 32.50
C MET A 1110 -6.56 11.02 32.25
N GLU A 1111 -5.80 11.21 33.34
CA GLU A 1111 -4.35 11.16 33.28
C GLU A 1111 -3.88 9.70 33.20
N ARG A 1112 -3.08 9.36 32.18
CA ARG A 1112 -2.41 8.06 32.06
C ARG A 1112 -0.99 8.13 32.66
N LEU A 1113 -0.64 7.15 33.46
CA LEU A 1113 0.74 6.89 33.90
C LEU A 1113 1.27 5.66 33.17
N HIS A 1114 2.24 5.86 32.28
CA HIS A 1114 2.99 4.76 31.66
C HIS A 1114 4.26 4.49 32.46
N ILE A 1115 4.29 3.33 33.10
CA ILE A 1115 5.34 2.92 34.04
C ILE A 1115 6.20 1.86 33.39
N PHE A 1116 7.47 2.17 33.20
CA PHE A 1116 8.50 1.26 32.71
C PHE A 1116 9.34 0.77 33.89
N HIS A 1117 9.21 -0.50 34.22
CA HIS A 1117 9.91 -1.15 35.32
C HIS A 1117 10.14 -2.63 35.01
N GLY A 1118 11.32 -3.17 35.34
CA GLY A 1118 11.62 -4.60 35.22
C GLY A 1118 11.43 -5.21 33.83
N GLY A 1119 11.65 -4.43 32.75
CA GLY A 1119 11.42 -4.88 31.37
C GLY A 1119 9.94 -4.96 30.97
N GLN A 1120 9.04 -4.26 31.68
CA GLN A 1120 7.60 -4.22 31.37
C GLN A 1120 7.07 -2.78 31.34
N LYS A 1121 6.16 -2.50 30.39
CA LYS A 1121 5.34 -1.27 30.34
C LYS A 1121 3.99 -1.57 30.96
N ASN A 1122 3.61 -0.83 32.00
CA ASN A 1122 2.27 -0.86 32.58
C ASN A 1122 1.61 0.49 32.29
N THR A 1123 0.45 0.52 31.62
CA THR A 1123 -0.39 1.73 31.58
C THR A 1123 -1.38 1.66 32.72
N LEU A 1124 -1.37 2.69 33.57
CA LEU A 1124 -2.34 2.90 34.64
C LEU A 1124 -3.08 4.21 34.41
N VAL A 1125 -4.29 4.31 34.93
CA VAL A 1125 -5.16 5.48 34.79
C VAL A 1125 -5.43 6.08 36.17
N LEU A 1126 -5.30 7.39 36.31
CA LEU A 1126 -5.69 8.12 37.52
C LEU A 1126 -7.13 8.66 37.37
N PRO A 1127 -8.10 8.19 38.17
CA PRO A 1127 -9.47 8.68 38.09
C PRO A 1127 -9.58 10.19 38.37
N SER A 1128 -10.20 10.91 37.44
CA SER A 1128 -10.52 12.34 37.60
C SER A 1128 -11.27 12.60 38.91
N PRO A 1129 -10.88 13.61 39.72
CA PRO A 1129 -11.54 13.89 40.99
C PRO A 1129 -13.02 14.21 40.83
N ASN A 1130 -13.87 13.82 41.79
CA ASN A 1130 -15.33 14.06 41.74
C ASN A 1130 -15.71 15.54 41.49
N TRP A 1131 -14.92 16.51 41.96
CA TRP A 1131 -15.16 17.94 41.71
C TRP A 1131 -14.78 18.35 40.27
N LEU A 1132 -13.77 17.71 39.67
CA LEU A 1132 -13.40 17.94 38.28
C LEU A 1132 -14.40 17.23 37.34
N LEU A 1133 -14.89 16.06 37.75
CA LEU A 1133 -16.04 15.39 37.13
C LEU A 1133 -17.35 16.16 37.33
N SER A 1134 -17.47 17.07 38.31
CA SER A 1134 -18.69 17.89 38.52
C SER A 1134 -18.65 19.24 37.80
N LEU A 1135 -17.48 19.90 37.72
CA LEU A 1135 -17.24 20.96 36.74
C LEU A 1135 -17.36 20.41 35.31
N GLY A 1136 -16.89 19.16 35.13
CA GLY A 1136 -17.22 18.32 34.00
C GLY A 1136 -18.73 18.19 33.86
N SER A 1137 -19.48 17.79 34.90
CA SER A 1137 -20.92 17.52 34.79
C SER A 1137 -21.80 18.72 34.45
N ASP A 1138 -21.42 19.96 34.74
CA ASP A 1138 -22.18 21.11 34.19
C ASP A 1138 -22.06 21.18 32.64
N VAL A 1139 -21.12 20.43 32.06
CA VAL A 1139 -20.85 20.18 30.62
C VAL A 1139 -20.94 18.68 30.24
N LEU A 1140 -21.34 17.77 31.16
CA LEU A 1140 -21.29 16.30 31.01
C LEU A 1140 -22.35 15.53 31.84
N SER A 1141 -23.31 16.22 32.47
CA SER A 1141 -24.53 15.60 33.02
C SER A 1141 -25.42 15.05 31.91
N ALA A 1142 -25.17 15.51 30.68
CA ALA A 1142 -25.45 14.85 29.43
C ALA A 1142 -25.09 13.35 29.44
N LYS A 1143 -26.13 12.52 29.56
CA LYS A 1143 -26.11 11.15 29.03
C LYS A 1143 -26.08 11.18 27.49
N GLY A 1144 -24.95 11.58 26.91
CA GLY A 1144 -24.81 11.76 25.46
C GLY A 1144 -23.42 12.10 24.91
N ALA A 1145 -22.39 12.27 25.74
CA ALA A 1145 -21.05 12.71 25.30
C ALA A 1145 -20.25 11.66 24.50
N LEU A 1146 -20.16 11.84 23.18
CA LEU A 1146 -19.54 10.92 22.22
C LEU A 1146 -18.03 11.10 22.09
N LYS A 1147 -17.30 9.99 22.01
CA LYS A 1147 -15.83 9.94 22.02
C LYS A 1147 -15.27 9.01 20.95
N ALA A 1148 -14.07 9.29 20.46
CA ALA A 1148 -13.34 8.41 19.56
C ALA A 1148 -13.04 7.05 20.25
N PRO A 1149 -13.23 5.89 19.61
CA PRO A 1149 -12.93 4.58 20.22
C PRO A 1149 -11.46 4.17 20.09
N MET A 1150 -10.66 4.93 19.31
CA MET A 1150 -9.25 4.70 18.97
C MET A 1150 -8.66 5.99 18.35
N PRO A 1151 -7.35 6.09 18.06
CA PRO A 1151 -6.80 7.24 17.35
C PRO A 1151 -7.31 7.28 15.90
N SER A 1152 -7.89 8.41 15.49
CA SER A 1152 -8.63 8.54 14.22
C SER A 1152 -8.47 9.94 13.58
N LEU A 1153 -8.72 10.05 12.28
CA LEU A 1153 -8.95 11.33 11.60
C LEU A 1153 -10.44 11.70 11.71
N VAL A 1154 -10.80 12.90 12.14
CA VAL A 1154 -12.19 13.39 12.04
C VAL A 1154 -12.48 13.74 10.58
N VAL A 1155 -13.10 12.81 9.85
CA VAL A 1155 -13.46 13.00 8.43
C VAL A 1155 -14.53 14.07 8.30
N GLU A 1156 -15.59 13.97 9.12
CA GLU A 1156 -16.77 14.83 8.98
C GLU A 1156 -17.50 15.03 10.31
N LEU A 1157 -17.75 16.27 10.69
CA LEU A 1157 -18.54 16.64 11.85
C LEU A 1157 -19.92 17.15 11.40
N LYS A 1158 -20.99 16.45 11.78
CA LYS A 1158 -22.33 16.58 11.17
C LYS A 1158 -23.31 17.50 11.94
N VAL A 1159 -22.89 18.04 13.08
CA VAL A 1159 -23.73 18.88 13.96
C VAL A 1159 -22.98 20.10 14.46
N LYS A 1160 -23.71 21.08 15.00
CA LYS A 1160 -23.18 22.31 15.61
C LYS A 1160 -23.78 22.49 17.00
N VAL A 1161 -23.12 23.32 17.82
CA VAL A 1161 -23.65 23.72 19.13
C VAL A 1161 -24.99 24.43 18.96
N GLY A 1162 -26.03 23.91 19.63
CA GLY A 1162 -27.41 24.36 19.51
C GLY A 1162 -28.30 23.51 18.59
N ASP A 1163 -27.75 22.58 17.80
CA ASP A 1163 -28.56 21.68 16.96
C ASP A 1163 -29.28 20.64 17.84
N ARG A 1164 -30.56 20.37 17.56
CA ARG A 1164 -31.28 19.23 18.16
C ARG A 1164 -30.97 17.95 17.39
N VAL A 1165 -30.76 16.86 18.11
CA VAL A 1165 -30.41 15.55 17.57
C VAL A 1165 -31.33 14.45 18.10
N GLU A 1166 -31.65 13.47 17.26
CA GLU A 1166 -32.42 12.29 17.63
C GLU A 1166 -31.52 11.11 18.01
N LYS A 1167 -32.03 10.18 18.83
CA LYS A 1167 -31.30 8.96 19.21
C LYS A 1167 -30.96 8.14 17.96
N GLY A 1168 -29.68 7.84 17.77
CA GLY A 1168 -29.14 7.14 16.61
C GLY A 1168 -28.75 8.03 15.43
N GLN A 1169 -29.04 9.34 15.47
CA GLN A 1169 -28.58 10.31 14.46
C GLN A 1169 -27.05 10.32 14.40
N ALA A 1170 -26.49 10.46 13.19
CA ALA A 1170 -25.04 10.56 12.99
C ALA A 1170 -24.52 11.94 13.40
N VAL A 1171 -23.49 11.95 14.25
CA VAL A 1171 -22.98 13.15 14.92
C VAL A 1171 -21.57 13.51 14.43
N VAL A 1172 -20.68 12.52 14.40
CA VAL A 1172 -19.30 12.63 13.89
C VAL A 1172 -18.91 11.37 13.12
N VAL A 1173 -18.17 11.54 12.04
CA VAL A 1173 -17.49 10.48 11.28
C VAL A 1173 -16.00 10.61 11.54
N ILE A 1174 -15.39 9.50 11.95
CA ILE A 1174 -13.94 9.37 12.18
C ILE A 1174 -13.40 8.20 11.36
N GLU A 1175 -12.23 8.35 10.74
CA GLU A 1175 -11.51 7.27 10.07
C GLU A 1175 -10.38 6.76 10.96
N SER A 1176 -10.39 5.46 11.24
CA SER A 1176 -9.30 4.77 11.91
C SER A 1176 -9.05 3.42 11.25
N MET A 1177 -7.77 3.09 11.05
CA MET A 1177 -7.36 1.81 10.46
C MET A 1177 -8.07 1.47 9.13
N LYS A 1178 -8.30 2.49 8.28
CA LYS A 1178 -9.02 2.41 6.99
C LYS A 1178 -10.52 2.07 7.10
N THR A 1179 -11.12 2.38 8.25
CA THR A 1179 -12.56 2.20 8.52
C THR A 1179 -13.14 3.50 9.02
N GLU A 1180 -14.15 4.03 8.32
CA GLU A 1180 -14.97 5.12 8.83
C GLU A 1180 -15.93 4.59 9.90
N THR A 1181 -15.76 5.02 11.14
CA THR A 1181 -16.69 4.80 12.25
C THR A 1181 -17.58 6.04 12.39
N VAL A 1182 -18.89 5.85 12.17
CA VAL A 1182 -19.90 6.90 12.37
C VAL A 1182 -20.40 6.83 13.81
N LEU A 1183 -20.00 7.80 14.63
CA LEU A 1183 -20.47 7.97 16.00
C LEU A 1183 -21.84 8.66 16.00
N ARG A 1184 -22.76 8.12 16.80
CA ARG A 1184 -24.20 8.41 16.76
C ARG A 1184 -24.73 8.74 18.15
N ALA A 1185 -25.71 9.65 18.24
CA ALA A 1185 -26.26 10.11 19.50
C ALA A 1185 -26.93 8.97 20.30
N ASP A 1186 -26.49 8.75 21.55
CA ASP A 1186 -27.04 7.68 22.41
C ASP A 1186 -28.44 7.98 22.96
N ALA A 1187 -28.86 9.25 22.89
CA ALA A 1187 -30.17 9.77 23.29
C ALA A 1187 -30.62 10.89 22.34
N ALA A 1188 -31.90 11.26 22.39
CA ALA A 1188 -32.39 12.49 21.77
C ALA A 1188 -32.13 13.68 22.72
N GLY A 1189 -31.77 14.84 22.18
CA GLY A 1189 -31.36 15.99 22.97
C GLY A 1189 -30.83 17.16 22.14
N ILE A 1190 -30.14 18.10 22.78
CA ILE A 1190 -29.52 19.27 22.14
C ILE A 1190 -28.00 19.20 22.25
N VAL A 1191 -27.30 19.47 21.15
CA VAL A 1191 -25.83 19.48 21.09
C VAL A 1191 -25.29 20.67 21.87
N LYS A 1192 -24.65 20.39 23.01
CA LYS A 1192 -24.22 21.38 24.00
C LYS A 1192 -22.78 21.85 23.80
N SER A 1193 -21.90 20.98 23.30
CA SER A 1193 -20.54 21.36 22.89
C SER A 1193 -20.02 20.51 21.73
N VAL A 1194 -19.01 21.01 21.02
CA VAL A 1194 -18.30 20.33 19.93
C VAL A 1194 -16.80 20.44 20.19
N GLY A 1195 -16.13 19.30 20.31
CA GLY A 1195 -14.74 19.17 20.74
C GLY A 1195 -13.70 19.01 19.63
N CYS A 1196 -14.10 18.89 18.36
CA CYS A 1196 -13.14 18.69 17.25
C CYS A 1196 -13.62 19.34 15.93
N LYS A 1197 -12.84 19.19 14.85
CA LYS A 1197 -13.04 19.79 13.52
C LYS A 1197 -12.78 18.77 12.40
N ASN A 1198 -13.40 18.97 11.23
CA ASN A 1198 -13.07 18.18 10.04
C ASN A 1198 -11.58 18.33 9.68
N GLY A 1199 -10.92 17.21 9.38
CA GLY A 1199 -9.49 17.13 9.12
C GLY A 1199 -8.60 17.09 10.37
N GLU A 1200 -9.17 17.11 11.58
CA GLU A 1200 -8.41 17.03 12.83
C GLU A 1200 -8.08 15.57 13.18
N MET A 1201 -6.80 15.24 13.34
CA MET A 1201 -6.39 13.97 13.96
C MET A 1201 -6.70 14.02 15.45
N VAL A 1202 -7.47 13.05 15.93
CA VAL A 1202 -7.89 12.92 17.33
C VAL A 1202 -7.33 11.64 17.94
N GLU A 1203 -6.86 11.73 19.17
CA GLU A 1203 -6.41 10.56 19.94
C GLU A 1203 -7.60 9.71 20.40
N GLU A 1204 -7.32 8.48 20.84
CA GLU A 1204 -8.33 7.61 21.46
C GLU A 1204 -9.08 8.36 22.56
N GLY A 1205 -10.41 8.17 22.60
CA GLY A 1205 -11.34 8.75 23.55
C GLY A 1205 -11.27 10.26 23.70
N ARG A 1206 -10.73 10.96 22.69
CA ARG A 1206 -11.07 12.34 22.43
C ARG A 1206 -12.58 12.45 22.37
N GLU A 1207 -13.17 13.23 23.26
CA GLU A 1207 -14.55 13.68 23.17
C GLU A 1207 -14.73 14.61 21.97
N LEU A 1208 -15.77 14.33 21.18
CA LEU A 1208 -15.98 14.93 19.87
C LEU A 1208 -17.21 15.83 19.87
N VAL A 1209 -18.29 15.41 20.54
CA VAL A 1209 -19.54 16.17 20.71
C VAL A 1209 -20.23 15.79 22.03
N ASP A 1210 -20.76 16.78 22.74
CA ASP A 1210 -21.63 16.60 23.91
C ASP A 1210 -23.11 16.89 23.59
N ILE A 1211 -24.02 16.11 24.19
CA ILE A 1211 -25.46 16.10 23.88
C ILE A 1211 -26.28 16.07 25.17
N GLU A 1212 -26.92 17.19 25.50
CA GLU A 1212 -27.84 17.33 26.62
C GLU A 1212 -29.16 16.64 26.27
N ALA A 1213 -29.31 15.41 26.77
CA ALA A 1213 -30.47 14.56 26.52
C ALA A 1213 -31.76 15.14 27.13
N ASP A 1214 -32.87 14.98 26.42
CA ASP A 1214 -34.21 15.27 26.96
C ASP A 1214 -34.50 14.38 28.19
N GLU A 1215 -35.09 14.93 29.27
CA GLU A 1215 -35.48 14.14 30.45
C GLU A 1215 -36.63 13.15 30.10
N PRO A 1216 -36.64 11.94 30.72
CA PRO A 1216 -37.49 10.82 30.32
C PRO A 1216 -38.94 10.85 30.84
#